data_AF-A0AAD7JEQ4-F1
#
_entry.id   AF-A0AAD7JEQ4-F1
#
_cell.length_a   1.000
_cell.length_b   1.000
_cell.length_c   1.000
_cell.angle_alpha   90.00
_cell.angle_beta   90.00
_cell.angle_gamma   90.00
#
_symmetry.space_group_name_H-M   'P 1'
#
loop_
_entity.id
_entity.type
_entity.pdbx_description
1 polymer ?
#
loop_
_entity_poly.entity_id
_entity_poly.type
_entity_poly.pdbx_seq_one_letter_code
_entity_poly.pdbx_strand_id
1 'polypeptide(L)'
;MEPPSIRSRRCLGAVNSAQGILPCTRCQNLSVDIDVIKERAERNYKSIRSDEALNNVQIREKLSFVREQENSLKLKNVNLSDSLNSARQCLSNLDAVFQFVGWKPVPALHRIFSNAVKQGWSAKKLLEKLQLAHKGEYDAKNYTQYEIDLTILVYELGGGGAVYALNHSIFALPSLSTIQPYRRQHTLSPCIDRLRITDISNNISALFGPHKAWNGTKSGAIVEREHIICGHTLSFDEIAMERKIDYMTATDEMGGMCLEHVGALRTVKVGQDTSTVEAAVEAVREGKVHIGHEASVGAISRLYQTGYGAKPVFIGASCKRGDWKDCFRTMETVIEAWRRSADGEIKHGPILSVASDGDPKRRAALFVMTMHSEILADNPIYRYICKLPGLNRRVGKDNLTMDPDWKHMDKRWASLWPVKSVCINRDLLLTWFERLPSHDWSETSIHALLDPSDAQDVPRAIKLLLCIVELQTLDSEDFDPSELVEFEALCLFGEAIDALLQPFINTELTLSEQIESLVRFAHLICALYLENGPSFLPNQLYGDLQAMVKNAVLMVPKTRIINGQLKVYICLLGDDVLEALFGRSRMIGGHSPNSSLGELRDRFNSAMNLDYIYEQHPELERKPRRLKLFRMRDVDHLPDSCDLEACWTRAVSSAEYILRKYGVQMCMSFAQLFQMEDTDLMRPNGGRYPSVSTSVDRSMADLSSGQTEAVGGIDPETMNPSSLTIDFDAMIACEAAQRVAESSAEPHSVFATIDDAGHAVHKKSILRTLFDMTHDNRSSPDRLARLGNIFATMISHNGSHLSLAIAKCTLIKQGPSGAKSASTSAIPLGELHLPSSPYTISGQIFSLIPIPSTSNPNPGKWAWDGDFITLLLTMKGAAGKGEASRINNLQFSVPSRLIDPIHNKAEETLAFDITVPCKHEKTWLFSDADILQSWYRLYNRILGDRTLHDKFPKFTGVSDGSFPYEISPSAGKVPRDYLFRTIANTAIGESNISRHTCRICQKPVKDTDRQTHVGHHILKAFCGVVDESAKSVSVSYPCGLCGGPTSDGACNIRIKGGKADSDCPSAYPFLISAASQFRESRPCTNVPVACPLNCNETHWKYNFQQHLQERHPTWEQIISPNFFSQIQVT
;
A
#
# COMPACT_ATOMS: atom_id res chain seq x y z
N MET A 1 -46.36 57.01 86.77
CA MET A 1 -45.53 57.67 87.80
C MET A 1 -46.47 58.49 88.67
N GLU A 2 -46.33 58.47 90.00
CA GLU A 2 -47.00 59.48 90.83
C GLU A 2 -46.49 60.86 90.40
N PRO A 3 -47.36 61.88 90.30
CA PRO A 3 -46.93 63.22 89.91
C PRO A 3 -45.89 63.71 90.91
N PRO A 4 -44.80 64.35 90.45
CA PRO A 4 -43.76 64.84 91.36
C PRO A 4 -44.38 65.85 92.32
N SER A 5 -44.57 65.44 93.59
CA SER A 5 -45.07 66.31 94.64
C SER A 5 -43.89 66.91 95.39
N ILE A 6 -43.80 68.24 95.39
CA ILE A 6 -42.81 68.94 96.20
C ILE A 6 -43.51 69.55 97.41
N ARG A 7 -42.92 69.29 98.58
CA ARG A 7 -43.21 70.01 99.81
C ARG A 7 -41.92 70.59 100.37
N SER A 8 -41.99 71.82 100.85
CA SER A 8 -40.98 72.31 101.80
C SER A 8 -41.02 71.43 103.05
N ARG A 9 -39.88 71.16 103.69
CA ARG A 9 -39.81 70.36 104.94
C ARG A 9 -40.72 70.89 106.06
N ARG A 10 -41.10 72.17 106.01
CA ARG A 10 -41.97 72.84 106.98
C ARG A 10 -43.42 73.01 106.50
N CYS A 11 -43.75 72.56 105.30
CA CYS A 11 -45.09 72.66 104.73
C CYS A 11 -45.77 71.29 104.80
N LEU A 12 -46.94 71.24 105.43
CA LEU A 12 -47.74 70.01 105.57
C LEU A 12 -48.63 69.74 104.34
N GLY A 13 -48.99 70.78 103.58
CA GLY A 13 -49.62 70.62 102.27
C GLY A 13 -48.59 70.39 101.16
N ALA A 14 -48.90 69.50 100.22
CA ALA A 14 -48.09 69.29 99.02
C ALA A 14 -48.82 69.85 97.80
N VAL A 15 -48.07 70.47 96.88
CA VAL A 15 -48.65 70.88 95.59
C VAL A 15 -49.01 69.61 94.82
N ASN A 16 -50.29 69.50 94.42
CA ASN A 16 -50.90 68.36 93.73
C ASN A 16 -51.15 67.07 94.55
N SER A 17 -51.29 67.11 95.89
CA SER A 17 -51.85 65.96 96.64
C SER A 17 -53.38 66.03 96.74
N ALA A 18 -54.08 64.93 96.42
CA ALA A 18 -55.55 64.82 96.42
C ALA A 18 -56.23 64.90 97.82
N GLN A 19 -55.47 65.16 98.89
CA GLN A 19 -55.96 65.29 100.26
C GLN A 19 -55.99 66.78 100.64
N GLY A 20 -57.15 67.30 101.02
CA GLY A 20 -57.52 68.73 101.05
C GLY A 20 -56.81 69.65 102.05
N ILE A 21 -55.48 69.67 102.09
CA ILE A 21 -54.67 70.64 102.86
C ILE A 21 -53.91 71.54 101.88
N LEU A 22 -54.21 72.85 101.88
CA LEU A 22 -53.59 73.83 100.98
C LEU A 22 -52.07 74.00 101.26
N PRO A 23 -51.19 73.94 100.23
CA PRO A 23 -49.75 74.14 100.38
C PRO A 23 -49.38 75.62 100.60
N CYS A 24 -48.20 75.90 101.17
CA CYS A 24 -47.75 77.28 101.40
C CYS A 24 -47.31 77.99 100.11
N THR A 25 -47.35 79.33 100.11
CA THR A 25 -47.14 80.19 98.92
C THR A 25 -45.82 79.91 98.19
N ARG A 26 -44.74 79.60 98.92
CA ARG A 26 -43.44 79.23 98.32
C ARG A 26 -43.49 77.90 97.54
N CYS A 27 -44.24 76.91 98.04
CA CYS A 27 -44.43 75.66 97.30
C CYS A 27 -45.35 75.91 96.09
N GLN A 28 -46.38 76.74 96.27
CA GLN A 28 -47.36 77.08 95.22
C GLN A 28 -46.70 77.80 94.01
N ASN A 29 -45.73 78.67 94.25
CA ASN A 29 -44.97 79.35 93.19
C ASN A 29 -44.06 78.44 92.36
N LEU A 30 -43.74 77.24 92.84
CA LEU A 30 -42.95 76.24 92.10
C LEU A 30 -43.82 75.35 91.18
N SER A 31 -45.13 75.58 91.13
CA SER A 31 -46.06 74.82 90.28
C SER A 31 -45.65 74.85 88.81
N VAL A 32 -45.24 76.02 88.28
CA VAL A 32 -44.84 76.17 86.88
C VAL A 32 -43.58 75.36 86.55
N ASP A 33 -42.56 75.39 87.40
CA ASP A 33 -41.35 74.60 87.20
C ASP A 33 -41.61 73.09 87.32
N ILE A 34 -42.52 72.70 88.23
CA ILE A 34 -42.99 71.31 88.37
C ILE A 34 -43.76 70.88 87.13
N ASP A 35 -44.61 71.74 86.56
CA ASP A 35 -45.35 71.47 85.33
C ASP A 35 -44.41 71.32 84.13
N VAL A 36 -43.35 72.14 84.02
CA VAL A 36 -42.32 71.99 82.98
C VAL A 36 -41.54 70.68 83.14
N ILE A 37 -41.17 70.30 84.37
CA ILE A 37 -40.50 69.02 84.65
C ILE A 37 -41.44 67.85 84.33
N LYS A 38 -42.72 67.96 84.67
CA LYS A 38 -43.75 66.95 84.41
C LYS A 38 -43.98 66.78 82.92
N GLU A 39 -44.15 67.87 82.18
CA GLU A 39 -44.28 67.87 80.73
C GLU A 39 -43.03 67.28 80.07
N ARG A 40 -41.82 67.67 80.51
CA ARG A 40 -40.58 67.07 80.03
C ARG A 40 -40.48 65.59 80.36
N ALA A 41 -40.97 65.15 81.52
CA ALA A 41 -40.94 63.76 81.93
C ALA A 41 -41.94 62.87 81.16
N GLU A 42 -42.99 63.45 80.60
CA GLU A 42 -44.02 62.78 79.78
C GLU A 42 -43.67 62.77 78.28
N ARG A 43 -42.76 63.65 77.81
CA ARG A 43 -42.29 63.67 76.41
C ARG A 43 -41.44 62.44 76.08
N ASN A 44 -41.45 62.00 74.82
CA ASN A 44 -40.58 60.93 74.34
C ASN A 44 -39.11 61.37 74.42
N TYR A 45 -38.21 60.51 74.91
CA TYR A 45 -36.78 60.84 75.03
C TYR A 45 -36.14 61.31 73.71
N LYS A 46 -36.67 60.90 72.54
CA LYS A 46 -36.18 61.28 71.22
C LYS A 46 -36.37 62.77 70.89
N SER A 47 -37.25 63.49 71.58
CA SER A 47 -37.53 64.92 71.34
C SER A 47 -36.78 65.87 72.28
N ILE A 48 -35.98 65.34 73.21
CA ILE A 48 -35.18 66.10 74.18
C ILE A 48 -33.71 66.08 73.73
N ARG A 49 -33.11 67.26 73.50
CA ARG A 49 -31.77 67.39 72.87
C ARG A 49 -30.59 67.12 73.81
N SER A 50 -30.76 67.28 75.13
CA SER A 50 -29.67 67.11 76.12
C SER A 50 -29.94 65.91 77.01
N ASP A 51 -28.93 65.07 77.19
CA ASP A 51 -29.00 63.84 78.00
C ASP A 51 -29.12 64.13 79.50
N GLU A 52 -28.63 65.29 79.95
CA GLU A 52 -28.74 65.77 81.35
C GLU A 52 -30.19 66.13 81.72
N ALA A 53 -31.05 66.37 80.73
CA ALA A 53 -32.44 66.77 80.92
C ALA A 53 -33.44 65.60 80.86
N LEU A 54 -32.96 64.37 80.66
CA LEU A 54 -33.79 63.17 80.64
C LEU A 54 -34.02 62.65 82.06
N ASN A 55 -35.26 62.21 82.35
CA ASN A 55 -35.54 61.53 83.61
C ASN A 55 -35.03 60.07 83.58
N ASN A 56 -35.00 59.41 84.74
CA ASN A 56 -34.46 58.04 84.85
C ASN A 56 -35.18 57.03 83.94
N VAL A 57 -36.49 57.18 83.73
CA VAL A 57 -37.31 56.29 82.88
C VAL A 57 -36.97 56.51 81.40
N GLN A 58 -36.89 57.76 80.96
CA GLN A 58 -36.51 58.14 79.60
C GLN A 58 -35.06 57.73 79.27
N ILE A 59 -34.13 57.84 80.22
CA ILE A 59 -32.75 57.33 80.06
C ILE A 59 -32.78 55.81 79.90
N ARG A 60 -33.56 55.09 80.71
CA ARG A 60 -33.70 53.62 80.58
C ARG A 60 -34.28 53.21 79.23
N GLU A 61 -35.29 53.93 78.72
CA GLU A 61 -35.88 53.71 77.40
C GLU A 61 -34.91 54.04 76.25
N LYS A 62 -34.17 55.16 76.35
CA LYS A 62 -33.11 55.50 75.38
C LYS A 62 -32.04 54.41 75.37
N LEU A 63 -31.65 53.92 76.55
CA LEU A 63 -30.61 52.92 76.72
C LEU A 63 -31.09 51.54 76.26
N SER A 64 -32.37 51.18 76.47
CA SER A 64 -32.94 49.95 75.92
C SER A 64 -33.02 49.99 74.38
N PHE A 65 -33.45 51.11 73.80
CA PHE A 65 -33.49 51.29 72.34
C PHE A 65 -32.09 51.27 71.69
N VAL A 66 -31.11 51.95 72.30
CA VAL A 66 -29.72 51.90 71.84
C VAL A 66 -29.16 50.47 71.97
N ARG A 67 -29.46 49.76 73.06
CA ARG A 67 -29.09 48.33 73.21
C ARG A 67 -29.76 47.44 72.17
N GLU A 68 -31.02 47.67 71.82
CA GLU A 68 -31.71 46.95 70.76
C GLU A 68 -31.08 47.22 69.38
N GLN A 69 -30.72 48.48 69.08
CA GLN A 69 -30.00 48.81 67.86
C GLN A 69 -28.60 48.19 67.83
N GLU A 70 -27.87 48.24 68.94
CA GLU A 70 -26.56 47.61 69.09
C GLU A 70 -26.66 46.10 68.86
N ASN A 71 -27.67 45.43 69.44
CA ASN A 71 -27.92 44.00 69.24
C ASN A 71 -28.32 43.68 67.79
N SER A 72 -29.15 44.53 67.15
CA SER A 72 -29.53 44.38 65.74
C SER A 72 -28.32 44.52 64.81
N LEU A 73 -27.44 45.49 65.06
CA LEU A 73 -26.20 45.68 64.30
C LEU A 73 -25.19 44.55 64.56
N LYS A 74 -25.08 44.07 65.80
CA LYS A 74 -24.28 42.88 66.13
C LYS A 74 -24.75 41.67 65.34
N LEU A 75 -26.06 41.40 65.30
CA LEU A 75 -26.63 40.29 64.53
C LEU A 75 -26.38 40.44 63.03
N LYS A 76 -26.54 41.64 62.47
CA LYS A 76 -26.21 41.92 61.06
C LYS A 76 -24.73 41.70 60.75
N ASN A 77 -23.84 42.12 61.66
CA ASN A 77 -22.40 41.94 61.51
C ASN A 77 -22.03 40.44 61.56
N VAL A 78 -22.63 39.66 62.48
CA VAL A 78 -22.46 38.20 62.52
C VAL A 78 -22.92 37.56 61.21
N ASN A 79 -24.13 37.89 60.73
CA ASN A 79 -24.65 37.34 59.47
C ASN A 79 -23.79 37.70 58.25
N LEU A 80 -23.27 38.93 58.19
CA LEU A 80 -22.36 39.38 57.14
C LEU A 80 -21.00 38.66 57.23
N SER A 81 -20.47 38.48 58.44
CA SER A 81 -19.25 37.73 58.69
C SER A 81 -19.40 36.26 58.26
N ASP A 82 -20.52 35.63 58.60
CA ASP A 82 -20.82 34.24 58.20
C ASP A 82 -21.00 34.11 56.68
N SER A 83 -21.66 35.09 56.04
CA SER A 83 -21.79 35.15 54.59
C SER A 83 -20.44 35.34 53.90
N LEU A 84 -19.59 36.20 54.45
CA LEU A 84 -18.26 36.48 53.94
C LEU A 84 -17.32 35.28 54.13
N ASN A 85 -17.39 34.59 55.27
CA ASN A 85 -16.66 33.35 55.52
C ASN A 85 -17.12 32.26 54.56
N SER A 86 -18.42 32.14 54.32
CA SER A 86 -18.98 31.20 53.33
C SER A 86 -18.49 31.50 51.91
N ALA A 87 -18.45 32.79 51.52
CA ALA A 87 -17.93 33.22 50.22
C ALA A 87 -16.42 32.96 50.09
N ARG A 88 -15.62 33.25 51.12
CA ARG A 88 -14.19 32.93 51.16
C ARG A 88 -13.94 31.43 51.06
N GLN A 89 -14.73 30.61 51.75
CA GLN A 89 -14.64 29.16 51.66
C GLN A 89 -14.97 28.67 50.25
N CYS A 90 -15.97 29.27 49.60
CA CYS A 90 -16.32 28.96 48.21
C CYS A 90 -15.16 29.30 47.25
N LEU A 91 -14.57 30.50 47.37
CA LEU A 91 -13.40 30.91 46.58
C LEU A 91 -12.22 29.97 46.81
N SER A 92 -11.91 29.63 48.06
CA SER A 92 -10.83 28.70 48.39
C SER A 92 -11.05 27.31 47.78
N ASN A 93 -12.28 26.82 47.75
CA ASN A 93 -12.60 25.55 47.08
C ASN A 93 -12.45 25.64 45.55
N LEU A 94 -12.80 26.77 44.94
CA LEU A 94 -12.63 27.00 43.51
C LEU A 94 -11.14 27.10 43.14
N ASP A 95 -10.34 27.83 43.92
CA ASP A 95 -8.88 27.89 43.76
C ASP A 95 -8.27 26.49 43.85
N ALA A 96 -8.72 25.67 44.80
CA ALA A 96 -8.29 24.29 44.92
C ALA A 96 -8.68 23.43 43.69
N VAL A 97 -9.84 23.66 43.08
CA VAL A 97 -10.23 22.99 41.81
C VAL A 97 -9.30 23.41 40.67
N PHE A 98 -9.03 24.71 40.49
CA PHE A 98 -8.13 25.20 39.44
C PHE A 98 -6.70 24.68 39.64
N GLN A 99 -6.19 24.70 40.87
CA GLN A 99 -4.90 24.12 41.21
C GLN A 99 -4.89 22.61 40.96
N PHE A 100 -5.95 21.89 41.31
CA PHE A 100 -5.96 20.45 41.07
C PHE A 100 -5.93 20.10 39.58
N VAL A 101 -6.79 20.75 38.78
CA VAL A 101 -6.86 20.52 37.32
C VAL A 101 -5.61 20.99 36.59
N GLY A 102 -4.99 22.09 37.05
CA GLY A 102 -3.77 22.62 36.43
C GLY A 102 -2.53 21.75 36.66
N TRP A 103 -2.49 20.97 37.75
CA TRP A 103 -1.29 20.23 38.16
C TRP A 103 -1.42 18.71 38.08
N LYS A 104 -2.65 18.18 38.02
CA LYS A 104 -2.92 16.74 38.00
C LYS A 104 -3.67 16.34 36.74
N PRO A 105 -3.23 15.29 36.03
CA PRO A 105 -4.01 14.72 34.93
C PRO A 105 -5.25 14.05 35.52
N VAL A 106 -6.43 14.52 35.10
CA VAL A 106 -7.72 13.96 35.51
C VAL A 106 -8.40 13.33 34.30
N PRO A 107 -8.63 12.01 34.30
CA PRO A 107 -9.37 11.35 33.24
C PRO A 107 -10.79 11.90 33.10
N ALA A 108 -11.31 11.99 31.87
CA ALA A 108 -12.70 12.36 31.60
C ALA A 108 -13.12 13.75 32.11
N LEU A 109 -12.18 14.69 32.27
CA LEU A 109 -12.40 15.99 32.94
C LEU A 109 -13.70 16.68 32.50
N HIS A 110 -13.91 16.83 31.19
CA HIS A 110 -15.09 17.48 30.62
C HIS A 110 -16.42 16.78 31.02
N ARG A 111 -16.42 15.45 31.16
CA ARG A 111 -17.60 14.67 31.60
C ARG A 111 -17.87 14.86 33.08
N ILE A 112 -16.84 14.96 33.91
CA ILE A 112 -16.97 15.26 35.35
C ILE A 112 -17.61 16.63 35.55
N PHE A 113 -17.11 17.65 34.83
CA PHE A 113 -17.69 19.00 34.86
C PHE A 113 -19.13 19.02 34.32
N SER A 114 -19.41 18.28 33.24
CA SER A 114 -20.78 18.15 32.72
C SER A 114 -21.73 17.53 33.75
N ASN A 115 -21.30 16.51 34.49
CA ASN A 115 -22.08 15.92 35.57
C ASN A 115 -22.26 16.88 36.74
N ALA A 116 -21.24 17.66 37.07
CA ALA A 116 -21.31 18.68 38.10
C ALA A 116 -22.38 19.75 37.79
N VAL A 117 -22.43 20.21 36.53
CA VAL A 117 -23.47 21.14 36.07
C VAL A 117 -24.85 20.48 36.09
N LYS A 118 -25.00 19.30 35.49
CA LYS A 118 -26.29 18.59 35.40
C LYS A 118 -26.88 18.22 36.76
N GLN A 119 -26.04 17.91 37.75
CA GLN A 119 -26.46 17.48 39.09
C GLN A 119 -26.31 18.58 40.15
N GLY A 120 -25.93 19.80 39.78
CA GLY A 120 -25.77 20.93 40.71
C GLY A 120 -24.73 20.69 41.81
N TRP A 121 -23.55 20.16 41.49
CA TRP A 121 -22.51 19.90 42.48
C TRP A 121 -21.87 21.19 43.01
N SER A 122 -21.61 21.26 44.31
CA SER A 122 -20.80 22.32 44.92
C SER A 122 -19.32 22.18 44.53
N ALA A 123 -18.54 23.27 44.62
CA ALA A 123 -17.10 23.27 44.33
C ALA A 123 -16.34 22.21 45.15
N LYS A 124 -16.74 21.98 46.41
CA LYS A 124 -16.19 20.94 47.28
C LYS A 124 -16.45 19.53 46.73
N LYS A 125 -17.67 19.24 46.29
CA LYS A 125 -18.04 17.92 45.72
C LYS A 125 -17.38 17.69 44.37
N LEU A 126 -17.24 18.74 43.54
CA LEU A 126 -16.49 18.67 42.30
C LEU A 126 -15.01 18.32 42.57
N LEU A 127 -14.37 19.00 43.52
CA LEU A 127 -12.99 18.70 43.91
C LEU A 127 -12.82 17.25 44.38
N GLU A 128 -13.74 16.76 45.22
CA GLU A 128 -13.76 15.37 45.67
C GLU A 128 -13.85 14.39 44.48
N LYS A 129 -14.75 14.63 43.53
CA LYS A 129 -14.90 13.78 42.33
C LYS A 129 -13.69 13.84 41.41
N LEU A 130 -13.04 14.99 41.27
CA LEU A 130 -11.78 15.12 40.53
C LEU A 130 -10.65 14.33 41.20
N GLN A 131 -10.56 14.36 42.54
CA GLN A 131 -9.58 13.59 43.30
C GLN A 131 -9.81 12.08 43.19
N LEU A 132 -11.07 11.63 43.28
CA LEU A 132 -11.43 10.22 43.08
C LEU A 132 -11.11 9.75 41.65
N ALA A 133 -11.40 10.57 40.63
CA ALA A 133 -11.08 10.25 39.24
C ALA A 133 -9.56 10.13 39.01
N HIS A 134 -8.76 11.04 39.58
CA HIS A 134 -7.30 10.96 39.50
C HIS A 134 -6.73 9.68 40.13
N LYS A 135 -7.38 9.17 41.19
CA LYS A 135 -7.01 7.90 41.84
C LYS A 135 -7.53 6.65 41.12
N GLY A 136 -8.36 6.81 40.07
CA GLY A 136 -9.05 5.69 39.42
C GLY A 136 -10.21 5.10 40.21
N GLU A 137 -10.69 5.80 41.25
CA GLU A 137 -11.82 5.36 42.10
C GLU A 137 -13.18 5.86 41.57
N TYR A 138 -13.18 6.71 40.55
CA TYR A 138 -14.39 7.25 39.93
C TYR A 138 -14.27 7.40 38.41
N ASP A 139 -15.13 6.70 37.68
CA ASP A 139 -15.22 6.76 36.22
C ASP A 139 -16.51 7.41 35.73
N ALA A 140 -16.39 8.53 35.02
CA ALA A 140 -17.52 9.20 34.37
C ALA A 140 -17.86 8.52 33.02
N LYS A 141 -18.96 7.75 32.96
CA LYS A 141 -19.41 6.96 31.80
C LYS A 141 -20.52 7.59 30.94
N ASN A 142 -20.83 8.87 31.16
CA ASN A 142 -21.85 9.62 30.41
C ASN A 142 -21.32 10.09 29.04
N TYR A 143 -20.98 9.14 28.17
CA TYR A 143 -20.40 9.39 26.85
C TYR A 143 -21.39 10.09 25.92
N THR A 144 -20.88 11.05 25.16
CA THR A 144 -21.59 11.71 24.06
C THR A 144 -21.54 10.87 22.78
N GLN A 145 -22.43 11.13 21.81
CA GLN A 145 -22.40 10.45 20.52
C GLN A 145 -21.07 10.72 19.78
N TYR A 146 -20.55 11.94 19.86
CA TYR A 146 -19.25 12.29 19.30
C TYR A 146 -18.11 11.42 19.86
N GLU A 147 -18.07 11.19 21.18
CA GLU A 147 -17.06 10.31 21.77
C GLU A 147 -17.20 8.85 21.34
N ILE A 148 -18.43 8.39 21.14
CA ILE A 148 -18.71 7.03 20.64
C ILE A 148 -18.22 6.92 19.19
N ASP A 149 -18.61 7.84 18.33
CA ASP A 149 -18.21 7.88 16.91
C ASP A 149 -16.69 7.99 16.78
N LEU A 150 -16.05 8.87 17.56
CA LEU A 150 -14.59 9.01 17.61
C LEU A 150 -13.91 7.71 18.04
N THR A 151 -14.48 6.99 19.01
CA THR A 151 -13.91 5.72 19.47
C THR A 151 -14.09 4.61 18.44
N ILE A 152 -15.23 4.57 17.73
CA ILE A 152 -15.42 3.65 16.59
C ILE A 152 -14.42 3.98 15.49
N LEU A 153 -14.22 5.26 15.14
CA LEU A 153 -13.21 5.68 14.17
C LEU A 153 -11.81 5.21 14.57
N VAL A 154 -11.43 5.36 15.84
CA VAL A 154 -10.15 4.86 16.35
C VAL A 154 -10.07 3.34 16.28
N TYR A 155 -11.16 2.63 16.55
CA TYR A 155 -11.22 1.17 16.42
C TYR A 155 -11.00 0.71 14.97
N GLU A 156 -11.68 1.34 14.00
CA GLU A 156 -11.55 0.94 12.59
C GLU A 156 -10.15 1.23 12.02
N LEU A 157 -9.47 2.27 12.51
CA LEU A 157 -8.13 2.65 12.02
C LEU A 157 -6.98 2.00 12.81
N GLY A 158 -7.12 1.87 14.13
CA GLY A 158 -6.05 1.45 15.04
C GLY A 158 -6.34 0.15 15.81
N GLY A 159 -7.49 -0.46 15.58
CA GLY A 159 -7.91 -1.71 16.21
C GLY A 159 -8.15 -1.61 17.72
N GLY A 160 -8.30 -2.77 18.35
CA GLY A 160 -8.56 -2.86 19.80
C GLY A 160 -7.44 -2.29 20.67
N GLY A 161 -6.19 -2.34 20.21
CA GLY A 161 -5.04 -1.79 20.93
C GLY A 161 -5.10 -0.26 21.06
N ALA A 162 -5.50 0.44 19.99
CA ALA A 162 -5.66 1.89 20.02
C ALA A 162 -6.82 2.32 20.93
N VAL A 163 -7.96 1.62 20.86
CA VAL A 163 -9.10 1.83 21.76
C VAL A 163 -8.70 1.62 23.21
N TYR A 164 -7.96 0.54 23.51
CA TYR A 164 -7.47 0.26 24.86
C TYR A 164 -6.60 1.40 25.38
N ALA A 165 -5.64 1.88 24.57
CA ALA A 165 -4.75 2.98 24.95
C ALA A 165 -5.52 4.28 25.24
N LEU A 166 -6.49 4.66 24.39
CA LEU A 166 -7.26 5.89 24.59
C LEU A 166 -8.30 5.77 25.72
N ASN A 167 -8.86 4.58 25.94
CA ASN A 167 -9.73 4.29 27.08
C ASN A 167 -8.98 4.45 28.42
N HIS A 168 -7.70 4.08 28.48
CA HIS A 168 -6.85 4.22 29.68
C HIS A 168 -6.05 5.54 29.72
N SER A 169 -6.29 6.45 28.78
CA SER A 169 -5.66 7.77 28.74
C SER A 169 -6.45 8.83 29.52
N ILE A 170 -5.95 10.07 29.58
CA ILE A 170 -6.67 11.22 30.16
C ILE A 170 -8.02 11.52 29.48
N PHE A 171 -8.20 11.09 28.23
CA PHE A 171 -9.48 11.26 27.51
C PHE A 171 -10.54 10.28 28.01
N ALA A 172 -10.11 9.11 28.51
CA ALA A 172 -10.95 8.03 29.00
C ALA A 172 -12.10 7.69 28.04
N LEU A 173 -11.79 7.52 26.75
CA LEU A 173 -12.80 7.22 25.73
C LEU A 173 -13.56 5.91 26.04
N PRO A 174 -14.76 5.69 25.46
CA PRO A 174 -15.51 4.43 25.59
C PRO A 174 -14.67 3.16 25.39
N SER A 175 -15.02 2.09 26.10
CA SER A 175 -14.40 0.77 25.90
C SER A 175 -14.93 0.08 24.64
N LEU A 176 -14.23 -0.96 24.17
CA LEU A 176 -14.68 -1.78 23.03
C LEU A 176 -16.09 -2.37 23.26
N SER A 177 -16.36 -2.86 24.47
CA SER A 177 -17.68 -3.39 24.85
C SER A 177 -18.77 -2.32 24.84
N THR A 178 -18.40 -1.05 25.09
CA THR A 178 -19.35 0.07 25.10
C THR A 178 -19.71 0.48 23.68
N ILE A 179 -18.76 0.48 22.74
CA ILE A 179 -19.01 0.89 21.35
C ILE A 179 -19.61 -0.23 20.48
N GLN A 180 -19.47 -1.50 20.87
CA GLN A 180 -19.91 -2.64 20.06
C GLN A 180 -21.40 -2.57 19.63
N PRO A 181 -22.36 -2.15 20.49
CA PRO A 181 -23.75 -1.96 20.08
C PRO A 181 -23.99 -0.79 19.11
N TYR A 182 -23.05 0.15 19.03
CA TYR A 182 -23.12 1.35 18.20
C TYR A 182 -22.43 1.17 16.85
N ARG A 183 -21.43 0.27 16.80
CA ARG A 183 -20.72 -0.10 15.59
C ARG A 183 -21.66 -0.87 14.67
N ARG A 184 -21.79 -0.44 13.41
CA ARG A 184 -22.63 -1.14 12.44
C ARG A 184 -21.91 -2.39 11.97
N GLN A 185 -22.68 -3.45 11.80
CA GLN A 185 -22.23 -4.69 11.17
C GLN A 185 -23.07 -4.92 9.92
N HIS A 186 -22.61 -4.32 8.82
CA HIS A 186 -23.12 -4.60 7.49
C HIS A 186 -22.68 -6.02 7.15
N THR A 187 -23.58 -7.00 7.29
CA THR A 187 -23.30 -8.40 6.96
C THR A 187 -23.32 -8.54 5.43
N LEU A 188 -22.22 -8.11 4.80
CA LEU A 188 -22.05 -8.19 3.35
C LEU A 188 -21.85 -9.64 2.92
N SER A 189 -22.33 -9.99 1.74
CA SER A 189 -22.28 -11.33 1.15
C SER A 189 -21.62 -11.24 -0.23
N PRO A 190 -20.37 -11.71 -0.38
CA PRO A 190 -19.76 -11.83 -1.70
C PRO A 190 -20.43 -12.98 -2.47
N CYS A 191 -20.50 -12.85 -3.79
CA CYS A 191 -20.89 -13.96 -4.66
C CYS A 191 -19.74 -14.97 -4.72
N ILE A 192 -20.02 -16.24 -4.42
CA ILE A 192 -18.99 -17.28 -4.27
C ILE A 192 -19.07 -18.33 -5.38
N ASP A 193 -20.23 -18.96 -5.57
CA ASP A 193 -20.39 -20.11 -6.49
C ASP A 193 -20.94 -19.71 -7.87
N ARG A 194 -21.58 -18.56 -7.96
CA ARG A 194 -22.14 -17.95 -9.18
C ARG A 194 -22.57 -16.52 -8.88
N LEU A 195 -22.93 -15.77 -9.91
CA LEU A 195 -23.64 -14.50 -9.76
C LEU A 195 -25.04 -14.78 -9.16
N ARG A 196 -25.29 -14.32 -7.93
CA ARG A 196 -26.58 -14.47 -7.24
C ARG A 196 -27.22 -13.11 -7.01
N ILE A 197 -28.45 -12.93 -7.50
CA ILE A 197 -29.18 -11.68 -7.30
C ILE A 197 -29.53 -11.48 -5.82
N THR A 198 -29.78 -12.57 -5.09
CA THR A 198 -30.17 -12.48 -3.69
C THR A 198 -29.02 -12.09 -2.76
N ASP A 199 -27.75 -12.36 -3.12
CA ASP A 199 -26.58 -11.84 -2.38
C ASP A 199 -26.47 -10.33 -2.55
N ILE A 200 -26.68 -9.84 -3.78
CA ILE A 200 -26.70 -8.42 -4.09
C ILE A 200 -27.86 -7.73 -3.36
N SER A 201 -29.06 -8.31 -3.37
CA SER A 201 -30.21 -7.79 -2.62
C SER A 201 -29.96 -7.74 -1.12
N ASN A 202 -29.32 -8.77 -0.54
CA ASN A 202 -28.91 -8.77 0.87
C ASN A 202 -27.95 -7.60 1.17
N ASN A 203 -26.98 -7.34 0.30
CA ASN A 203 -26.05 -6.23 0.44
C ASN A 203 -26.75 -4.87 0.33
N ILE A 204 -27.70 -4.73 -0.59
CA ILE A 204 -28.52 -3.52 -0.72
C ILE A 204 -29.26 -3.27 0.60
N SER A 205 -29.98 -4.25 1.14
CA SER A 205 -30.68 -4.10 2.42
C SER A 205 -29.72 -3.83 3.58
N ALA A 206 -28.53 -4.44 3.60
CA ALA A 206 -27.53 -4.19 4.63
C ALA A 206 -26.96 -2.76 4.61
N LEU A 207 -26.86 -2.14 3.43
CA LEU A 207 -26.22 -0.82 3.22
C LEU A 207 -27.20 0.35 3.09
N PHE A 208 -28.44 0.07 2.69
CA PHE A 208 -29.48 1.06 2.42
C PHE A 208 -30.74 0.89 3.28
N GLY A 209 -30.86 -0.25 3.98
CA GLY A 209 -31.98 -0.52 4.89
C GLY A 209 -31.92 0.25 6.21
N PRO A 210 -33.00 0.16 7.01
CA PRO A 210 -33.08 0.84 8.30
C PRO A 210 -32.04 0.30 9.28
N HIS A 211 -31.40 1.19 10.04
CA HIS A 211 -30.42 0.81 11.06
C HIS A 211 -30.90 1.24 12.46
N LYS A 212 -30.65 0.40 13.47
CA LYS A 212 -30.86 0.76 14.88
C LYS A 212 -29.76 1.74 15.30
N ALA A 213 -29.99 3.06 15.21
CA ALA A 213 -29.08 4.01 15.85
C ALA A 213 -29.48 4.15 17.33
N TRP A 214 -28.49 4.19 18.22
CA TRP A 214 -28.75 4.43 19.64
C TRP A 214 -29.08 5.91 19.86
N ASN A 215 -30.30 6.22 20.28
CA ASN A 215 -30.77 7.60 20.46
C ASN A 215 -30.51 8.18 21.87
N GLY A 216 -29.53 7.65 22.61
CA GLY A 216 -29.20 8.15 23.95
C GLY A 216 -30.18 7.71 25.06
N THR A 217 -31.26 7.00 24.74
CA THR A 217 -32.16 6.38 25.72
C THR A 217 -32.14 4.86 25.53
N LYS A 218 -32.38 4.08 26.60
CA LYS A 218 -32.36 2.60 26.61
C LYS A 218 -33.39 1.92 25.67
N SER A 219 -34.00 2.64 24.74
CA SER A 219 -34.90 2.11 23.73
C SER A 219 -34.25 2.23 22.35
N GLY A 220 -33.96 1.09 21.73
CA GLY A 220 -33.53 0.98 20.34
C GLY A 220 -34.60 1.41 19.34
N ALA A 221 -34.93 2.71 19.33
CA ALA A 221 -35.72 3.31 18.27
C ALA A 221 -34.92 3.24 16.97
N ILE A 222 -35.54 2.72 15.92
CA ILE A 222 -35.00 2.78 14.57
C ILE A 222 -34.94 4.27 14.22
N VAL A 223 -33.74 4.82 14.07
CA VAL A 223 -33.59 6.16 13.50
C VAL A 223 -33.63 5.95 11.99
N GLU A 224 -34.81 6.17 11.42
CA GLU A 224 -34.94 6.25 9.97
C GLU A 224 -34.11 7.43 9.48
N ARG A 225 -33.18 7.16 8.55
CA ARG A 225 -32.46 8.23 7.86
C ARG A 225 -33.48 9.07 7.09
N GLU A 226 -33.23 10.36 6.96
CA GLU A 226 -33.98 11.21 6.05
C GLU A 226 -34.00 10.56 4.65
N HIS A 227 -35.21 10.24 4.18
CA HIS A 227 -35.41 9.54 2.92
C HIS A 227 -35.38 10.56 1.78
N ILE A 228 -34.19 10.76 1.23
CA ILE A 228 -33.98 11.63 0.09
C ILE A 228 -34.03 10.76 -1.17
N ILE A 229 -35.05 10.99 -2.01
CA ILE A 229 -35.15 10.38 -3.33
C ILE A 229 -34.29 11.19 -4.29
N CYS A 230 -33.23 10.58 -4.82
CA CYS A 230 -32.27 11.20 -5.73
C CYS A 230 -31.75 10.19 -6.76
N GLY A 231 -30.95 10.67 -7.72
CA GLY A 231 -30.27 9.81 -8.68
C GLY A 231 -29.04 9.12 -8.09
N HIS A 232 -28.66 7.99 -8.68
CA HIS A 232 -27.47 7.22 -8.28
C HIS A 232 -26.58 6.89 -9.47
N THR A 233 -25.30 6.68 -9.21
CA THR A 233 -24.34 6.08 -10.15
C THR A 233 -24.00 4.68 -9.67
N LEU A 234 -23.95 3.72 -10.60
CA LEU A 234 -23.41 2.38 -10.36
C LEU A 234 -21.99 2.31 -10.92
N SER A 235 -20.99 2.31 -10.05
CA SER A 235 -19.59 2.22 -10.46
C SER A 235 -19.12 0.77 -10.38
N PHE A 236 -18.39 0.32 -11.40
CA PHE A 236 -17.71 -0.98 -11.39
C PHE A 236 -16.22 -0.80 -11.50
N ASP A 237 -15.48 -1.42 -10.59
CA ASP A 237 -14.04 -1.54 -10.73
C ASP A 237 -13.46 -2.81 -10.05
N GLU A 238 -12.21 -3.15 -10.36
CA GLU A 238 -11.48 -4.26 -9.72
C GLU A 238 -10.51 -3.78 -8.65
N ILE A 239 -10.49 -4.49 -7.53
CA ILE A 239 -9.47 -4.34 -6.50
C ILE A 239 -8.57 -5.58 -6.45
N ALA A 240 -7.25 -5.36 -6.49
CA ALA A 240 -6.27 -6.42 -6.31
C ALA A 240 -6.41 -7.16 -4.97
N MET A 241 -6.29 -8.48 -5.03
CA MET A 241 -6.48 -9.38 -3.90
C MET A 241 -5.32 -10.34 -3.72
N GLU A 242 -5.23 -10.92 -2.52
CA GLU A 242 -4.37 -12.08 -2.31
C GLU A 242 -5.00 -13.32 -2.96
N ARG A 243 -4.19 -14.08 -3.71
CA ARG A 243 -4.59 -15.36 -4.31
C ARG A 243 -4.71 -16.43 -3.22
N LYS A 244 -5.87 -16.49 -2.58
CA LYS A 244 -6.11 -17.35 -1.42
C LYS A 244 -7.57 -17.77 -1.36
N ILE A 245 -7.79 -19.02 -0.94
CA ILE A 245 -9.11 -19.55 -0.63
C ILE A 245 -9.43 -19.30 0.84
N ASP A 246 -10.61 -18.74 1.10
CA ASP A 246 -11.14 -18.47 2.43
C ASP A 246 -12.24 -19.45 2.79
N TYR A 247 -12.37 -19.72 4.10
CA TYR A 247 -13.50 -20.46 4.63
C TYR A 247 -14.60 -19.51 5.09
N MET A 248 -15.73 -19.53 4.38
CA MET A 248 -16.92 -18.74 4.70
C MET A 248 -17.75 -19.46 5.75
N THR A 249 -17.45 -19.16 7.02
CA THR A 249 -18.03 -19.88 8.16
C THR A 249 -19.56 -19.79 8.24
N ALA A 250 -20.17 -18.73 7.73
CA ALA A 250 -21.63 -18.57 7.77
C ALA A 250 -22.37 -19.52 6.82
N THR A 251 -21.76 -19.86 5.68
CA THR A 251 -22.40 -20.62 4.60
C THR A 251 -21.78 -21.99 4.34
N ASP A 252 -20.71 -22.33 5.06
CA ASP A 252 -19.86 -23.52 4.87
C ASP A 252 -19.19 -23.56 3.49
N GLU A 253 -18.73 -22.42 2.95
CA GLU A 253 -18.27 -22.33 1.55
C GLU A 253 -16.79 -21.98 1.41
N MET A 254 -16.20 -22.44 0.30
CA MET A 254 -14.88 -22.03 -0.18
C MET A 254 -15.00 -20.73 -0.97
N GLY A 255 -14.56 -19.61 -0.39
CA GLY A 255 -14.52 -18.31 -1.07
C GLY A 255 -13.17 -18.02 -1.73
N GLY A 256 -13.15 -17.18 -2.76
CA GLY A 256 -11.92 -16.72 -3.42
C GLY A 256 -11.63 -17.37 -4.78
N MET A 257 -12.46 -18.30 -5.25
CA MET A 257 -12.41 -18.79 -6.63
C MET A 257 -13.07 -17.79 -7.57
N CYS A 258 -12.58 -17.73 -8.81
CA CYS A 258 -13.07 -16.77 -9.78
C CYS A 258 -14.49 -17.11 -10.28
N LEU A 259 -15.39 -16.14 -10.26
CA LEU A 259 -16.81 -16.33 -10.63
C LEU A 259 -16.98 -16.82 -12.08
N GLU A 260 -16.03 -16.51 -12.95
CA GLU A 260 -16.10 -16.88 -14.38
C GLU A 260 -15.95 -18.40 -14.60
N HIS A 261 -15.33 -19.12 -13.66
CA HIS A 261 -15.01 -20.55 -13.83
C HIS A 261 -15.46 -21.45 -12.68
N VAL A 262 -15.84 -20.89 -11.53
CA VAL A 262 -16.26 -21.68 -10.35
C VAL A 262 -17.44 -22.60 -10.64
N GLY A 263 -18.27 -22.28 -11.65
CA GLY A 263 -19.37 -23.13 -12.11
C GLY A 263 -18.93 -24.51 -12.67
N ALA A 264 -17.64 -24.72 -12.92
CA ALA A 264 -17.09 -26.04 -13.24
C ALA A 264 -17.06 -26.99 -12.02
N LEU A 265 -17.18 -26.46 -10.80
CA LEU A 265 -17.30 -27.27 -9.59
C LEU A 265 -18.75 -27.70 -9.36
N ARG A 266 -18.92 -28.94 -8.91
CA ARG A 266 -20.24 -29.45 -8.49
C ARG A 266 -20.79 -28.69 -7.29
N THR A 267 -19.91 -28.29 -6.38
CA THR A 267 -20.27 -27.55 -5.16
C THR A 267 -19.04 -26.84 -4.61
N VAL A 268 -19.28 -25.70 -3.94
CA VAL A 268 -18.27 -24.93 -3.20
C VAL A 268 -18.38 -25.17 -1.69
N LYS A 269 -19.34 -25.98 -1.23
CA LYS A 269 -19.49 -26.31 0.19
C LYS A 269 -18.27 -27.11 0.65
N VAL A 270 -17.75 -26.85 1.85
CA VAL A 270 -16.61 -27.62 2.38
C VAL A 270 -17.06 -29.03 2.77
N GLY A 271 -18.24 -29.17 3.39
CA GLY A 271 -18.79 -30.47 3.78
C GLY A 271 -18.16 -31.03 5.07
N GLN A 272 -18.32 -32.31 5.34
CA GLN A 272 -17.86 -32.95 6.60
C GLN A 272 -16.49 -33.64 6.46
N ASP A 273 -16.00 -33.81 5.22
CA ASP A 273 -14.76 -34.47 4.86
C ASP A 273 -13.92 -33.61 3.89
N THR A 274 -12.79 -34.14 3.40
CA THR A 274 -11.89 -33.42 2.48
C THR A 274 -12.26 -33.58 1.00
N SER A 275 -13.24 -34.41 0.65
CA SER A 275 -13.50 -34.84 -0.74
C SER A 275 -13.83 -33.67 -1.67
N THR A 276 -14.65 -32.72 -1.20
CA THR A 276 -15.02 -31.54 -2.00
C THR A 276 -13.83 -30.60 -2.17
N VAL A 277 -13.02 -30.46 -1.12
CA VAL A 277 -11.82 -29.60 -1.13
C VAL A 277 -10.79 -30.18 -2.10
N GLU A 278 -10.55 -31.49 -2.06
CA GLU A 278 -9.65 -32.19 -2.98
C GLU A 278 -10.10 -32.08 -4.43
N ALA A 279 -11.40 -32.24 -4.71
CA ALA A 279 -11.95 -32.05 -6.04
C ALA A 279 -11.74 -30.61 -6.56
N ALA A 280 -11.89 -29.61 -5.68
CA ALA A 280 -11.65 -28.23 -6.05
C ALA A 280 -10.17 -27.91 -6.25
N VAL A 281 -9.27 -28.47 -5.44
CA VAL A 281 -7.81 -28.37 -5.65
C VAL A 281 -7.41 -28.98 -6.98
N GLU A 282 -7.94 -30.14 -7.34
CA GLU A 282 -7.65 -30.79 -8.62
C GLU A 282 -8.16 -29.94 -9.79
N ALA A 283 -9.38 -29.40 -9.71
CA ALA A 283 -9.90 -28.50 -10.74
C ALA A 283 -9.04 -27.22 -10.90
N VAL A 284 -8.44 -26.72 -9.81
CA VAL A 284 -7.49 -25.60 -9.87
C VAL A 284 -6.17 -26.01 -10.52
N ARG A 285 -5.62 -27.20 -10.17
CA ARG A 285 -4.40 -27.75 -10.77
C ARG A 285 -4.54 -27.99 -12.27
N GLU A 286 -5.68 -28.48 -12.71
CA GLU A 286 -6.01 -28.72 -14.12
C GLU A 286 -6.30 -27.41 -14.89
N GLY A 287 -6.39 -26.25 -14.19
CA GLY A 287 -6.73 -24.97 -14.81
C GLY A 287 -8.20 -24.84 -15.24
N LYS A 288 -9.08 -25.73 -14.75
CA LYS A 288 -10.54 -25.63 -14.98
C LYS A 288 -11.16 -24.50 -14.16
N VAL A 289 -10.63 -24.26 -12.96
CA VAL A 289 -11.04 -23.18 -12.04
C VAL A 289 -9.80 -22.38 -11.67
N HIS A 290 -9.94 -21.07 -11.46
CA HIS A 290 -8.82 -20.23 -11.03
C HIS A 290 -9.09 -19.63 -9.66
N ILE A 291 -8.02 -19.45 -8.88
CA ILE A 291 -8.08 -18.62 -7.67
C ILE A 291 -8.07 -17.16 -8.13
N GLY A 292 -9.04 -16.38 -7.67
CA GLY A 292 -9.15 -14.96 -7.96
C GLY A 292 -7.90 -14.22 -7.50
N HIS A 293 -7.43 -13.28 -8.33
CA HIS A 293 -6.33 -12.39 -7.97
C HIS A 293 -6.77 -10.93 -7.83
N GLU A 294 -8.04 -10.68 -8.11
CA GLU A 294 -8.74 -9.43 -7.95
C GLU A 294 -10.20 -9.73 -7.58
N ALA A 295 -10.90 -8.74 -7.04
CA ALA A 295 -12.36 -8.77 -6.92
C ALA A 295 -12.95 -7.68 -7.80
N SER A 296 -13.90 -8.06 -8.64
CA SER A 296 -14.83 -7.13 -9.26
C SER A 296 -15.82 -6.66 -8.21
N VAL A 297 -15.97 -5.34 -8.09
CA VAL A 297 -16.85 -4.69 -7.12
C VAL A 297 -17.80 -3.76 -7.85
N GLY A 298 -19.09 -3.96 -7.64
CA GLY A 298 -20.14 -3.06 -8.10
C GLY A 298 -20.65 -2.25 -6.91
N ALA A 299 -20.54 -0.93 -6.97
CA ALA A 299 -20.93 -0.05 -5.87
C ALA A 299 -21.91 1.02 -6.32
N ILE A 300 -22.88 1.34 -5.47
CA ILE A 300 -23.87 2.37 -5.72
C ILE A 300 -23.51 3.61 -4.90
N SER A 301 -23.43 4.77 -5.55
CA SER A 301 -23.19 6.08 -4.93
C SER A 301 -24.37 7.02 -5.19
N ARG A 302 -24.67 7.89 -4.22
CA ARG A 302 -25.72 8.91 -4.37
C ARG A 302 -25.18 10.12 -5.12
N LEU A 303 -25.98 10.66 -6.04
CA LEU A 303 -25.71 11.95 -6.68
C LEU A 303 -26.37 13.05 -5.85
N TYR A 304 -25.82 13.28 -4.65
CA TYR A 304 -26.37 14.21 -3.67
C TYR A 304 -25.26 14.83 -2.81
N GLN A 305 -25.55 15.93 -2.10
CA GLN A 305 -24.56 16.66 -1.28
C GLN A 305 -24.00 15.86 -0.11
N THR A 306 -24.74 14.85 0.37
CA THR A 306 -24.37 14.00 1.51
C THR A 306 -24.64 12.53 1.20
N GLY A 307 -23.90 11.64 1.85
CA GLY A 307 -24.09 10.19 1.69
C GLY A 307 -23.73 9.65 0.30
N TYR A 308 -22.87 10.37 -0.44
CA TYR A 308 -22.39 10.03 -1.79
C TYR A 308 -21.27 8.98 -1.80
N GLY A 309 -20.83 8.48 -0.64
CA GLY A 309 -19.83 7.41 -0.54
C GLY A 309 -20.28 6.14 -1.26
N ALA A 310 -19.33 5.47 -1.93
CA ALA A 310 -19.61 4.25 -2.67
C ALA A 310 -20.00 3.10 -1.73
N LYS A 311 -21.14 2.46 -2.00
CA LYS A 311 -21.66 1.32 -1.21
C LYS A 311 -21.53 0.02 -2.01
N PRO A 312 -20.62 -0.90 -1.63
CA PRO A 312 -20.33 -2.10 -2.43
C PRO A 312 -21.47 -3.11 -2.30
N VAL A 313 -22.33 -3.19 -3.32
CA VAL A 313 -23.49 -4.10 -3.36
C VAL A 313 -23.17 -5.42 -4.06
N PHE A 314 -22.17 -5.43 -4.94
CA PHE A 314 -21.65 -6.63 -5.58
C PHE A 314 -20.16 -6.79 -5.27
N ILE A 315 -19.75 -8.01 -4.91
CA ILE A 315 -18.36 -8.38 -4.65
C ILE A 315 -18.18 -9.79 -5.20
N GLY A 316 -17.24 -9.98 -6.13
CA GLY A 316 -16.96 -11.27 -6.73
C GLY A 316 -15.49 -11.42 -7.08
N ALA A 317 -14.88 -12.56 -6.74
CA ALA A 317 -13.51 -12.84 -7.18
C ALA A 317 -13.46 -13.02 -8.70
N SER A 318 -12.43 -12.45 -9.34
CA SER A 318 -12.24 -12.47 -10.79
C SER A 318 -10.83 -12.96 -11.15
N CYS A 319 -10.75 -13.60 -12.32
CA CYS A 319 -9.50 -13.94 -12.98
C CYS A 319 -9.23 -13.11 -14.26
N LYS A 320 -10.04 -12.08 -14.54
CA LYS A 320 -9.99 -11.21 -15.74
C LYS A 320 -10.16 -11.91 -17.09
N ARG A 321 -10.49 -13.21 -17.10
CA ARG A 321 -10.69 -13.99 -18.32
C ARG A 321 -12.13 -14.01 -18.83
N GLY A 322 -13.09 -13.46 -18.09
CA GLY A 322 -14.48 -13.30 -18.53
C GLY A 322 -14.59 -12.45 -19.80
N ASP A 323 -15.69 -12.62 -20.53
CA ASP A 323 -15.98 -11.82 -21.72
C ASP A 323 -16.81 -10.56 -21.38
N TRP A 324 -17.11 -9.73 -22.38
CA TRP A 324 -17.94 -8.53 -22.16
C TRP A 324 -19.41 -8.87 -21.82
N LYS A 325 -19.91 -10.07 -22.19
CA LYS A 325 -21.28 -10.50 -21.88
C LYS A 325 -21.41 -10.84 -20.40
N ASP A 326 -20.38 -11.41 -19.79
CA ASP A 326 -20.33 -11.65 -18.34
C ASP A 326 -20.36 -10.33 -17.57
N CYS A 327 -19.63 -9.32 -18.06
CA CYS A 327 -19.67 -7.96 -17.52
C CYS A 327 -21.07 -7.35 -17.64
N PHE A 328 -21.69 -7.43 -18.82
CA PHE A 328 -23.08 -6.98 -19.05
C PHE A 328 -24.07 -7.65 -18.08
N ARG A 329 -24.02 -9.00 -17.97
CA ARG A 329 -24.90 -9.77 -17.08
C ARG A 329 -24.76 -9.35 -15.62
N THR A 330 -23.52 -9.11 -15.18
CA THR A 330 -23.24 -8.67 -13.82
C THR A 330 -23.84 -7.30 -13.54
N MET A 331 -23.61 -6.32 -14.43
CA MET A 331 -24.17 -4.97 -14.30
C MET A 331 -25.70 -4.98 -14.32
N GLU A 332 -26.31 -5.69 -15.27
CA GLU A 332 -27.76 -5.78 -15.40
C GLU A 332 -28.40 -6.44 -14.17
N THR A 333 -27.75 -7.47 -13.62
CA THR A 333 -28.22 -8.13 -12.39
C THR A 333 -28.18 -7.20 -11.17
N VAL A 334 -27.15 -6.36 -11.05
CA VAL A 334 -27.07 -5.37 -9.95
C VAL A 334 -28.16 -4.30 -10.09
N ILE A 335 -28.39 -3.79 -11.30
CA ILE A 335 -29.46 -2.81 -11.57
C ILE A 335 -30.84 -3.41 -11.26
N GLU A 336 -31.06 -4.66 -11.67
CA GLU A 336 -32.33 -5.33 -11.39
C GLU A 336 -32.52 -5.64 -9.90
N ALA A 337 -31.46 -6.03 -9.18
CA ALA A 337 -31.49 -6.19 -7.73
C ALA A 337 -31.87 -4.89 -7.02
N TRP A 338 -31.37 -3.74 -7.50
CA TRP A 338 -31.71 -2.41 -7.00
C TRP A 338 -33.18 -2.05 -7.22
N ARG A 339 -33.70 -2.28 -8.44
CA ARG A 339 -35.11 -2.03 -8.78
C ARG A 339 -36.07 -2.84 -7.92
N ARG A 340 -35.75 -4.12 -7.70
CA ARG A 340 -36.62 -5.07 -6.98
C ARG A 340 -36.53 -4.93 -5.46
N SER A 341 -35.45 -4.36 -4.93
CA SER A 341 -35.25 -4.23 -3.49
C SER A 341 -36.18 -3.19 -2.86
N ALA A 342 -36.82 -3.55 -1.74
CA ALA A 342 -37.62 -2.63 -0.94
C ALA A 342 -36.77 -1.48 -0.34
N ASP A 343 -35.46 -1.71 -0.16
CA ASP A 343 -34.50 -0.71 0.29
C ASP A 343 -33.67 -0.14 -0.88
N GLY A 344 -34.09 -0.36 -2.13
CA GLY A 344 -33.44 0.12 -3.34
C GLY A 344 -34.18 1.30 -3.98
N GLU A 345 -34.54 1.13 -5.26
CA GLU A 345 -35.03 2.22 -6.12
C GLU A 345 -36.27 2.93 -5.58
N ILE A 346 -37.26 2.17 -5.08
CA ILE A 346 -38.51 2.74 -4.57
C ILE A 346 -38.28 3.74 -3.43
N LYS A 347 -37.25 3.50 -2.61
CA LYS A 347 -36.98 4.26 -1.39
C LYS A 347 -35.94 5.36 -1.57
N HIS A 348 -34.96 5.15 -2.45
CA HIS A 348 -33.84 6.08 -2.62
C HIS A 348 -33.82 6.75 -4.00
N GLY A 349 -34.48 6.19 -5.01
CA GLY A 349 -34.49 6.68 -6.39
C GLY A 349 -33.65 5.84 -7.36
N PRO A 350 -33.71 6.15 -8.67
CA PRO A 350 -33.16 5.31 -9.72
C PRO A 350 -31.64 5.42 -9.88
N ILE A 351 -31.04 4.38 -10.47
CA ILE A 351 -29.68 4.45 -11.03
C ILE A 351 -29.77 5.15 -12.39
N LEU A 352 -29.02 6.25 -12.55
CA LEU A 352 -29.08 7.12 -13.72
C LEU A 352 -27.93 6.87 -14.70
N SER A 353 -26.78 6.41 -14.20
CA SER A 353 -25.61 6.09 -15.01
C SER A 353 -24.80 4.91 -14.45
N VAL A 354 -23.97 4.32 -15.30
CA VAL A 354 -23.00 3.28 -14.92
C VAL A 354 -21.59 3.74 -15.26
N ALA A 355 -20.73 3.81 -14.24
CA ALA A 355 -19.38 4.32 -14.34
C ALA A 355 -18.32 3.22 -14.41
N SER A 356 -17.24 3.50 -15.15
CA SER A 356 -16.12 2.58 -15.38
C SER A 356 -14.84 3.33 -15.82
N ASP A 357 -13.70 2.75 -15.46
CA ASP A 357 -12.33 3.07 -15.90
C ASP A 357 -12.03 2.98 -17.42
N GLY A 358 -12.99 2.55 -18.24
CA GLY A 358 -12.87 2.45 -19.69
C GLY A 358 -12.02 1.27 -20.19
N ASP A 359 -11.98 0.15 -19.46
CA ASP A 359 -11.45 -1.13 -19.98
C ASP A 359 -12.22 -1.56 -21.26
N PRO A 360 -11.53 -2.12 -22.29
CA PRO A 360 -12.18 -2.51 -23.54
C PRO A 360 -13.39 -3.44 -23.40
N LYS A 361 -13.37 -4.40 -22.46
CA LYS A 361 -14.49 -5.33 -22.23
C LYS A 361 -15.67 -4.61 -21.59
N ARG A 362 -15.40 -3.74 -20.61
CA ARG A 362 -16.44 -2.93 -19.96
C ARG A 362 -17.05 -1.93 -20.92
N ARG A 363 -16.24 -1.26 -21.75
CA ARG A 363 -16.71 -0.32 -22.79
C ARG A 363 -17.71 -0.98 -23.73
N ALA A 364 -17.42 -2.20 -24.18
CA ALA A 364 -18.33 -2.98 -25.01
C ALA A 364 -19.66 -3.28 -24.31
N ALA A 365 -19.60 -3.75 -23.06
CA ALA A 365 -20.78 -4.06 -22.26
C ALA A 365 -21.65 -2.81 -22.00
N LEU A 366 -21.02 -1.69 -21.64
CA LEU A 366 -21.67 -0.39 -21.42
C LEU A 366 -22.31 0.13 -22.71
N PHE A 367 -21.65 -0.01 -23.85
CA PHE A 367 -22.19 0.41 -25.14
C PHE A 367 -23.50 -0.32 -25.45
N VAL A 368 -23.52 -1.66 -25.34
CA VAL A 368 -24.76 -2.45 -25.54
C VAL A 368 -25.85 -2.03 -24.56
N MET A 369 -25.49 -1.84 -23.30
CA MET A 369 -26.44 -1.54 -22.23
C MET A 369 -27.03 -0.13 -22.34
N THR A 370 -26.30 0.84 -22.90
CA THR A 370 -26.65 2.27 -22.79
C THR A 370 -26.81 2.99 -24.12
N MET A 371 -26.67 2.32 -25.28
CA MET A 371 -26.76 2.95 -26.61
C MET A 371 -27.82 2.31 -27.52
N HIS A 372 -28.83 1.63 -26.97
CA HIS A 372 -29.79 0.85 -27.77
C HIS A 372 -31.11 1.58 -28.11
N SER A 373 -31.66 2.42 -27.24
CA SER A 373 -32.96 3.09 -27.45
C SER A 373 -32.79 4.58 -27.73
N GLU A 374 -33.54 5.14 -28.67
CA GLU A 374 -33.53 6.59 -28.92
C GLU A 374 -34.55 7.32 -28.04
N ILE A 375 -34.19 8.47 -27.48
CA ILE A 375 -35.12 9.34 -26.75
C ILE A 375 -36.03 10.05 -27.76
N LEU A 376 -37.31 9.69 -27.75
CA LEU A 376 -38.37 10.26 -28.58
C LEU A 376 -39.29 11.19 -27.77
N ALA A 377 -40.26 11.81 -28.44
CA ALA A 377 -41.11 12.86 -27.86
C ALA A 377 -42.02 12.41 -26.70
N ASP A 378 -42.26 11.11 -26.56
CA ASP A 378 -42.99 10.50 -25.44
C ASP A 378 -42.17 10.44 -24.15
N ASN A 379 -40.84 10.52 -24.25
CA ASN A 379 -39.95 10.48 -23.11
C ASN A 379 -39.90 11.84 -22.38
N PRO A 380 -40.07 11.90 -21.04
CA PRO A 380 -40.05 13.16 -20.29
C PRO A 380 -38.77 14.00 -20.43
N ILE A 381 -37.63 13.38 -20.73
CA ILE A 381 -36.35 14.08 -20.96
C ILE A 381 -36.35 14.86 -22.27
N TYR A 382 -37.10 14.39 -23.28
CA TYR A 382 -37.05 14.91 -24.65
C TYR A 382 -37.26 16.42 -24.73
N ARG A 383 -38.20 16.97 -23.96
CA ARG A 383 -38.51 18.41 -23.95
C ARG A 383 -37.30 19.29 -23.61
N TYR A 384 -36.32 18.76 -22.87
CA TYR A 384 -35.12 19.49 -22.47
C TYR A 384 -33.98 19.35 -23.48
N ILE A 385 -33.97 18.30 -24.29
CA ILE A 385 -32.84 17.95 -25.16
C ILE A 385 -33.15 18.06 -26.65
N CYS A 386 -34.42 18.15 -27.03
CA CYS A 386 -34.86 18.14 -28.43
C CYS A 386 -34.30 19.28 -29.28
N LYS A 387 -33.82 20.35 -28.64
CA LYS A 387 -33.24 21.53 -29.29
C LYS A 387 -31.71 21.62 -29.14
N LEU A 388 -31.06 20.50 -28.82
CA LEU A 388 -29.60 20.41 -28.69
C LEU A 388 -29.03 19.72 -29.94
N PRO A 389 -28.79 20.45 -31.05
CA PRO A 389 -28.31 19.85 -32.29
C PRO A 389 -26.96 19.17 -32.07
N GLY A 390 -26.81 17.94 -32.58
CA GLY A 390 -25.60 17.14 -32.42
C GLY A 390 -25.51 16.34 -31.12
N LEU A 391 -26.42 16.51 -30.16
CA LEU A 391 -26.46 15.64 -28.99
C LEU A 391 -26.96 14.23 -29.40
N ASN A 392 -26.16 13.21 -29.13
CA ASN A 392 -26.60 11.84 -29.33
C ASN A 392 -27.73 11.47 -28.35
N ARG A 393 -28.89 11.09 -28.88
CA ARG A 393 -30.10 10.77 -28.10
C ARG A 393 -30.28 9.29 -27.76
N ARG A 394 -29.29 8.44 -28.04
CA ARG A 394 -29.37 7.01 -27.70
C ARG A 394 -29.10 6.80 -26.21
N VAL A 395 -29.89 6.00 -25.53
CA VAL A 395 -29.78 5.66 -24.11
C VAL A 395 -30.14 4.19 -23.89
N GLY A 396 -29.83 3.68 -22.71
CA GLY A 396 -30.27 2.36 -22.27
C GLY A 396 -31.71 2.36 -21.77
N LYS A 397 -32.15 1.19 -21.29
CA LYS A 397 -33.41 1.04 -20.53
C LYS A 397 -33.48 2.10 -19.41
N ASP A 398 -34.66 2.70 -19.23
CA ASP A 398 -34.92 3.74 -18.24
C ASP A 398 -34.01 4.97 -18.33
N ASN A 399 -33.55 5.29 -19.55
CA ASN A 399 -32.63 6.40 -19.84
C ASN A 399 -31.21 6.20 -19.30
N LEU A 400 -30.79 4.98 -18.96
CA LEU A 400 -29.45 4.72 -18.44
C LEU A 400 -28.35 5.18 -19.41
N THR A 401 -27.31 5.83 -18.88
CA THR A 401 -26.14 6.31 -19.66
C THR A 401 -24.85 5.71 -19.12
N MET A 402 -23.85 5.56 -19.99
CA MET A 402 -22.49 5.25 -19.54
C MET A 402 -21.81 6.50 -19.00
N ASP A 403 -20.93 6.34 -18.01
CA ASP A 403 -20.24 7.41 -17.31
C ASP A 403 -18.73 7.12 -17.20
N PRO A 404 -17.97 7.28 -18.30
CA PRO A 404 -16.52 7.09 -18.26
C PRO A 404 -15.87 8.10 -17.32
N ASP A 405 -14.98 7.66 -16.43
CA ASP A 405 -14.32 8.54 -15.47
C ASP A 405 -13.30 9.45 -16.16
N TRP A 406 -13.47 10.77 -15.99
CA TRP A 406 -12.65 11.80 -16.62
C TRP A 406 -11.16 11.72 -16.22
N LYS A 407 -10.83 11.32 -14.99
CA LYS A 407 -9.44 11.19 -14.53
C LYS A 407 -8.73 9.99 -15.12
N HIS A 408 -9.47 8.94 -15.46
CA HIS A 408 -8.90 7.82 -16.22
C HIS A 408 -8.55 8.23 -17.64
N MET A 409 -9.25 9.23 -18.17
CA MET A 409 -9.03 9.78 -19.50
C MET A 409 -7.88 10.78 -19.50
N ASP A 410 -7.66 11.49 -18.38
CA ASP A 410 -6.49 12.35 -18.19
C ASP A 410 -5.16 11.60 -18.36
N LYS A 411 -5.09 10.37 -17.84
CA LYS A 411 -3.93 9.47 -17.98
C LYS A 411 -3.62 9.11 -19.45
N ARG A 412 -4.62 9.23 -20.34
CA ARG A 412 -4.56 8.83 -21.75
C ARG A 412 -4.09 9.97 -22.67
N TRP A 413 -3.95 11.20 -22.15
CA TRP A 413 -3.37 12.34 -22.88
C TRP A 413 -1.84 12.40 -22.76
N ALA A 414 -1.10 11.30 -22.93
CA ALA A 414 0.37 11.29 -22.95
C ALA A 414 0.99 10.99 -24.35
N SER A 415 0.16 10.89 -25.39
CA SER A 415 0.50 10.51 -26.77
C SER A 415 0.83 11.70 -27.69
N LEU A 416 1.17 11.48 -28.96
CA LEU A 416 1.39 12.55 -29.94
C LEU A 416 0.04 13.03 -30.53
N TRP A 417 -0.25 14.34 -30.55
CA TRP A 417 -1.50 14.87 -31.13
C TRP A 417 -1.25 15.83 -32.30
N PRO A 418 -1.64 15.48 -33.53
CA PRO A 418 -1.75 16.43 -34.62
C PRO A 418 -2.88 17.43 -34.35
N VAL A 419 -2.54 18.72 -34.30
CA VAL A 419 -3.46 19.86 -34.25
C VAL A 419 -3.00 20.86 -35.31
N LYS A 420 -3.87 21.22 -36.28
CA LYS A 420 -3.54 22.19 -37.33
C LYS A 420 -2.25 21.85 -38.09
N SER A 421 -2.06 20.57 -38.46
CA SER A 421 -0.84 20.01 -39.06
C SER A 421 0.43 20.03 -38.18
N VAL A 422 0.36 20.53 -36.94
CA VAL A 422 1.45 20.48 -35.96
C VAL A 422 1.30 19.23 -35.11
N CYS A 423 2.33 18.40 -35.05
CA CYS A 423 2.36 17.25 -34.15
C CYS A 423 2.80 17.70 -32.75
N ILE A 424 1.84 17.95 -31.85
CA ILE A 424 2.12 18.20 -30.44
C ILE A 424 2.75 16.95 -29.85
N ASN A 425 4.02 17.08 -29.48
CA ASN A 425 4.85 15.98 -29.01
C ASN A 425 5.63 16.39 -27.77
N ARG A 426 6.31 15.41 -27.15
CA ARG A 426 7.07 15.64 -25.91
C ARG A 426 8.18 16.68 -26.10
N ASP A 427 8.87 16.65 -27.24
CA ASP A 427 9.97 17.57 -27.53
C ASP A 427 9.46 19.00 -27.72
N LEU A 428 8.33 19.17 -28.43
CA LEU A 428 7.65 20.45 -28.60
C LEU A 428 7.21 21.01 -27.24
N LEU A 429 6.51 20.21 -26.44
CA LEU A 429 6.05 20.63 -25.10
C LEU A 429 7.23 21.02 -24.19
N LEU A 430 8.35 20.29 -24.26
CA LEU A 430 9.56 20.61 -23.51
C LEU A 430 10.08 22.02 -23.88
N THR A 431 10.23 22.30 -25.18
CA THR A 431 10.70 23.61 -25.67
C THR A 431 9.78 24.76 -25.26
N TRP A 432 8.46 24.55 -25.29
CA TRP A 432 7.50 25.59 -24.96
C TRP A 432 7.34 25.80 -23.44
N PHE A 433 7.40 24.74 -22.63
CA PHE A 433 7.34 24.86 -21.17
C PHE A 433 8.53 25.59 -20.55
N GLU A 434 9.71 25.52 -21.16
CA GLU A 434 10.88 26.30 -20.73
C GLU A 434 10.64 27.82 -20.80
N ARG A 435 9.67 28.28 -21.60
CA ARG A 435 9.31 29.70 -21.76
C ARG A 435 8.33 30.21 -20.70
N LEU A 436 7.76 29.34 -19.86
CA LEU A 436 6.81 29.75 -18.82
C LEU A 436 7.52 30.51 -17.68
N PRO A 437 7.23 31.81 -17.48
CA PRO A 437 7.99 32.66 -16.56
C PRO A 437 7.66 32.42 -15.07
N SER A 438 6.51 31.79 -14.80
CA SER A 438 5.94 31.57 -13.46
C SER A 438 6.46 30.29 -12.77
N HIS A 439 7.21 29.45 -13.48
CA HIS A 439 7.56 28.11 -13.02
C HIS A 439 9.05 27.97 -12.69
N ASP A 440 9.34 27.63 -11.43
CA ASP A 440 10.66 27.14 -11.04
C ASP A 440 10.75 25.63 -11.29
N TRP A 441 11.36 25.26 -12.41
CA TRP A 441 11.57 23.86 -12.81
C TRP A 441 12.64 23.13 -11.96
N SER A 442 13.23 23.78 -10.95
CA SER A 442 14.24 23.17 -10.07
C SER A 442 13.66 22.18 -9.05
N GLU A 443 12.42 22.37 -8.57
CA GLU A 443 11.74 21.44 -7.64
C GLU A 443 11.11 20.22 -8.33
N THR A 444 10.67 20.38 -9.59
CA THR A 444 10.17 19.30 -10.47
C THR A 444 10.69 19.51 -11.88
N SER A 445 11.57 18.64 -12.37
CA SER A 445 12.05 18.74 -13.76
C SER A 445 10.92 18.56 -14.76
N ILE A 446 10.92 19.31 -15.87
CA ILE A 446 9.95 19.17 -16.98
C ILE A 446 9.91 17.71 -17.48
N HIS A 447 11.07 17.04 -17.51
CA HIS A 447 11.15 15.62 -17.83
C HIS A 447 10.34 14.73 -16.89
N ALA A 448 10.30 15.02 -15.59
CA ALA A 448 9.49 14.25 -14.64
C ALA A 448 7.98 14.48 -14.83
N LEU A 449 7.58 15.61 -15.45
CA LEU A 449 6.20 15.93 -15.79
C LEU A 449 5.76 15.22 -17.09
N LEU A 450 6.63 15.21 -18.10
CA LEU A 450 6.39 14.58 -19.41
C LEU A 450 6.64 13.06 -19.42
N ASP A 451 7.50 12.56 -18.52
CA ASP A 451 7.86 11.15 -18.38
C ASP A 451 7.75 10.72 -16.91
N PRO A 452 6.52 10.50 -16.43
CA PRO A 452 6.30 10.13 -15.04
C PRO A 452 6.78 8.69 -14.76
N SER A 453 7.49 8.50 -13.65
CA SER A 453 7.88 7.17 -13.18
C SER A 453 6.70 6.25 -12.84
N ASP A 454 5.53 6.84 -12.59
CA ASP A 454 4.25 6.18 -12.35
C ASP A 454 3.21 6.79 -13.29
N ALA A 455 2.82 6.05 -14.33
CA ALA A 455 1.78 6.46 -15.28
C ALA A 455 0.38 6.60 -14.62
N GLN A 456 0.21 6.17 -13.36
CA GLN A 456 -1.01 6.32 -12.57
C GLN A 456 -1.01 7.57 -11.68
N ASP A 457 -0.07 8.51 -11.84
CA ASP A 457 -0.01 9.77 -11.08
C ASP A 457 -0.98 10.85 -11.65
N VAL A 458 -2.27 10.74 -11.29
CA VAL A 458 -3.34 11.67 -11.74
C VAL A 458 -3.03 13.16 -11.46
N PRO A 459 -2.58 13.57 -10.25
CA PRO A 459 -2.23 14.97 -10.01
C PRO A 459 -1.18 15.52 -10.97
N ARG A 460 -0.24 14.67 -11.40
CA ARG A 460 0.80 15.08 -12.33
C ARG A 460 0.30 15.18 -13.76
N ALA A 461 -0.57 14.26 -14.20
CA ALA A 461 -1.24 14.36 -15.50
C ALA A 461 -2.05 15.67 -15.60
N ILE A 462 -2.80 16.03 -14.54
CA ILE A 462 -3.54 17.28 -14.51
C ILE A 462 -2.59 18.49 -14.48
N LYS A 463 -1.49 18.42 -13.72
CA LYS A 463 -0.46 19.48 -13.76
C LYS A 463 0.10 19.68 -15.17
N LEU A 464 0.36 18.59 -15.91
CA LEU A 464 0.81 18.65 -17.30
C LEU A 464 -0.20 19.38 -18.18
N LEU A 465 -1.47 18.98 -18.10
CA LEU A 465 -2.55 19.59 -18.86
C LEU A 465 -2.74 21.08 -18.52
N LEU A 466 -2.62 21.46 -17.24
CA LEU A 466 -2.66 22.87 -16.82
C LEU A 466 -1.48 23.68 -17.33
N CYS A 467 -0.27 23.10 -17.39
CA CYS A 467 0.87 23.78 -18.03
C CYS A 467 0.61 24.04 -19.52
N ILE A 468 -0.09 23.15 -20.23
CA ILE A 468 -0.48 23.38 -21.63
C ILE A 468 -1.46 24.56 -21.74
N VAL A 469 -2.43 24.66 -20.84
CA VAL A 469 -3.35 25.81 -20.78
C VAL A 469 -2.57 27.11 -20.52
N GLU A 470 -1.62 27.10 -19.60
CA GLU A 470 -0.84 28.28 -19.23
C GLU A 470 0.03 28.81 -20.38
N LEU A 471 0.39 27.99 -21.38
CA LEU A 471 1.10 28.47 -22.57
C LEU A 471 0.38 29.62 -23.28
N GLN A 472 -0.95 29.70 -23.19
CA GLN A 472 -1.73 30.81 -23.77
C GLN A 472 -1.39 32.18 -23.17
N THR A 473 -0.70 32.23 -22.03
CA THR A 473 -0.31 33.47 -21.34
C THR A 473 0.99 34.07 -21.89
N LEU A 474 1.71 33.33 -22.75
CA LEU A 474 2.95 33.81 -23.34
C LEU A 474 2.69 34.98 -24.30
N ASP A 475 3.59 35.95 -24.27
CA ASP A 475 3.59 37.06 -25.23
C ASP A 475 4.11 36.56 -26.58
N SER A 476 3.30 36.75 -27.64
CA SER A 476 3.60 36.28 -28.99
C SER A 476 4.16 37.38 -29.91
N GLU A 477 4.44 38.59 -29.40
CA GLU A 477 4.92 39.71 -30.23
C GLU A 477 6.23 39.40 -30.97
N ASP A 478 7.12 38.62 -30.36
CA ASP A 478 8.45 38.29 -30.89
C ASP A 478 8.55 36.92 -31.60
N PHE A 479 7.45 36.18 -31.75
CA PHE A 479 7.48 34.84 -32.33
C PHE A 479 7.67 34.88 -33.85
N ASP A 480 8.52 33.99 -34.37
CA ASP A 480 8.67 33.83 -35.81
C ASP A 480 7.44 33.13 -36.44
N PRO A 481 7.25 33.18 -37.78
CA PRO A 481 6.07 32.58 -38.40
C PRO A 481 5.88 31.08 -38.14
N SER A 482 6.95 30.31 -37.93
CA SER A 482 6.88 28.88 -37.62
C SER A 482 6.48 28.67 -36.16
N GLU A 483 7.10 29.43 -35.25
CA GLU A 483 6.74 29.45 -33.83
C GLU A 483 5.28 29.87 -33.62
N LEU A 484 4.79 30.84 -34.39
CA LEU A 484 3.41 31.29 -34.31
C LEU A 484 2.42 30.18 -34.69
N VAL A 485 2.74 29.36 -35.71
CA VAL A 485 1.90 28.22 -36.11
C VAL A 485 1.87 27.15 -35.01
N GLU A 486 3.02 26.83 -34.41
CA GLU A 486 3.11 25.91 -33.26
C GLU A 486 2.35 26.44 -32.04
N PHE A 487 2.53 27.73 -31.72
CA PHE A 487 1.89 28.41 -30.61
C PHE A 487 0.37 28.44 -30.75
N GLU A 488 -0.14 28.76 -31.93
CA GLU A 488 -1.58 28.75 -32.21
C GLU A 488 -2.18 27.36 -32.07
N ALA A 489 -1.47 26.31 -32.51
CA ALA A 489 -1.91 24.93 -32.33
C ALA A 489 -1.93 24.51 -30.85
N LEU A 490 -0.89 24.89 -30.08
CA LEU A 490 -0.82 24.66 -28.63
C LEU A 490 -1.92 25.44 -27.89
N CYS A 491 -2.20 26.68 -28.28
CA CYS A 491 -3.26 27.47 -27.69
C CYS A 491 -4.64 26.87 -27.97
N LEU A 492 -4.93 26.44 -29.20
CA LEU A 492 -6.17 25.77 -29.55
C LEU A 492 -6.36 24.47 -28.77
N PHE A 493 -5.29 23.68 -28.62
CA PHE A 493 -5.33 22.48 -27.79
C PHE A 493 -5.56 22.85 -26.32
N GLY A 494 -4.89 23.88 -25.81
CA GLY A 494 -5.10 24.43 -24.47
C GLY A 494 -6.54 24.88 -24.23
N GLU A 495 -7.22 25.49 -25.21
CA GLU A 495 -8.63 25.91 -25.08
C GLU A 495 -9.56 24.70 -24.90
N ALA A 496 -9.29 23.61 -25.60
CA ALA A 496 -10.03 22.36 -25.42
C ALA A 496 -9.76 21.75 -24.04
N ILE A 497 -8.50 21.67 -23.63
CA ILE A 497 -8.10 21.11 -22.34
C ILE A 497 -8.63 21.94 -21.16
N ASP A 498 -8.59 23.27 -21.24
CA ASP A 498 -9.16 24.15 -20.23
C ASP A 498 -10.68 23.92 -20.12
N ALA A 499 -11.37 23.86 -21.26
CA ALA A 499 -12.80 23.60 -21.29
C ALA A 499 -13.20 22.22 -20.70
N LEU A 500 -12.31 21.23 -20.77
CA LEU A 500 -12.47 19.93 -20.12
C LEU A 500 -12.20 19.99 -18.60
N LEU A 501 -11.11 20.63 -18.18
CA LEU A 501 -10.62 20.57 -16.80
C LEU A 501 -11.43 21.47 -15.85
N GLN A 502 -11.71 22.72 -16.23
CA GLN A 502 -12.34 23.71 -15.35
C GLN A 502 -13.63 23.22 -14.67
N PRO A 503 -14.54 22.49 -15.36
CA PRO A 503 -15.77 21.98 -14.76
C PRO A 503 -15.59 21.05 -13.56
N PHE A 504 -14.46 20.32 -13.50
CA PHE A 504 -14.12 19.43 -12.39
C PHE A 504 -13.19 20.13 -11.39
N ILE A 505 -12.29 20.91 -11.98
CA ILE A 505 -11.37 21.95 -11.52
C ILE A 505 -11.78 22.94 -10.43
N ASN A 506 -12.85 23.66 -10.74
CA ASN A 506 -13.10 25.00 -10.26
C ASN A 506 -14.47 25.08 -9.59
N THR A 507 -14.46 25.21 -8.27
CA THR A 507 -15.66 25.24 -7.41
C THR A 507 -16.43 26.56 -7.46
N GLU A 508 -15.97 27.53 -8.24
CA GLU A 508 -16.66 28.81 -8.40
C GLU A 508 -17.59 28.82 -9.63
N LEU A 509 -17.43 27.85 -10.56
CA LEU A 509 -18.23 27.78 -11.78
C LEU A 509 -19.62 27.24 -11.51
N THR A 510 -20.67 27.99 -11.84
CA THR A 510 -22.05 27.49 -11.79
C THR A 510 -22.26 26.26 -12.69
N LEU A 511 -23.29 25.47 -12.41
CA LEU A 511 -23.66 24.32 -13.26
C LEU A 511 -23.83 24.71 -14.75
N SER A 512 -24.38 25.89 -15.02
CA SER A 512 -24.54 26.40 -16.39
C SER A 512 -23.19 26.63 -17.09
N GLU A 513 -22.20 27.17 -16.37
CA GLU A 513 -20.84 27.39 -16.86
C GLU A 513 -20.09 26.07 -17.03
N GLN A 514 -20.24 25.14 -16.08
CA GLN A 514 -19.68 23.79 -16.19
C GLN A 514 -20.19 23.08 -17.45
N ILE A 515 -21.51 23.09 -17.69
CA ILE A 515 -22.11 22.49 -18.89
C ILE A 515 -21.66 23.22 -20.16
N GLU A 516 -21.65 24.55 -20.17
CA GLU A 516 -21.20 25.34 -21.31
C GLU A 516 -19.74 25.01 -21.69
N SER A 517 -18.88 24.83 -20.69
CA SER A 517 -17.49 24.44 -20.86
C SER A 517 -17.35 23.02 -21.43
N LEU A 518 -18.04 22.03 -20.86
CA LEU A 518 -18.00 20.65 -21.36
C LEU A 518 -18.55 20.51 -22.78
N VAL A 519 -19.62 21.25 -23.12
CA VAL A 519 -20.19 21.25 -24.47
C VAL A 519 -19.23 21.93 -25.45
N ARG A 520 -18.56 23.01 -25.06
CA ARG A 520 -17.53 23.67 -25.89
C ARG A 520 -16.38 22.69 -26.17
N PHE A 521 -15.91 22.00 -25.14
CA PHE A 521 -14.90 20.94 -25.27
C PHE A 521 -15.32 19.87 -26.28
N ALA A 522 -16.54 19.31 -26.16
CA ALA A 522 -17.04 18.29 -27.07
C ALA A 522 -17.05 18.72 -28.54
N HIS A 523 -17.40 19.98 -28.82
CA HIS A 523 -17.38 20.54 -30.18
C HIS A 523 -15.96 20.79 -30.69
N LEU A 524 -15.05 21.31 -29.86
CA LEU A 524 -13.65 21.53 -30.23
C LEU A 524 -12.97 20.21 -30.61
N ILE A 525 -13.09 19.17 -29.78
CA ILE A 525 -12.51 17.86 -30.10
C ILE A 525 -13.20 17.19 -31.30
N CYS A 526 -14.49 17.47 -31.54
CA CYS A 526 -15.19 17.00 -32.73
C CYS A 526 -14.60 17.60 -34.01
N ALA A 527 -14.36 18.91 -34.05
CA ALA A 527 -13.74 19.55 -35.21
C ALA A 527 -12.32 19.03 -35.48
N LEU A 528 -11.50 18.92 -34.42
CA LEU A 528 -10.13 18.41 -34.53
C LEU A 528 -10.10 16.93 -34.97
N TYR A 529 -11.05 16.13 -34.50
CA TYR A 529 -11.20 14.73 -34.89
C TYR A 529 -11.72 14.57 -36.34
N LEU A 530 -12.60 15.45 -36.82
CA LEU A 530 -13.02 15.45 -38.23
C LEU A 530 -11.86 15.77 -39.17
N GLU A 531 -10.97 16.67 -38.79
CA GLU A 531 -9.80 17.07 -39.59
C GLU A 531 -8.73 15.97 -39.63
N ASN A 532 -8.43 15.36 -38.47
CA ASN A 532 -7.25 14.50 -38.32
C ASN A 532 -7.59 13.01 -38.08
N GLY A 533 -8.87 12.68 -37.87
CA GLY A 533 -9.35 11.33 -37.60
C GLY A 533 -8.69 10.68 -36.37
N PRO A 534 -8.47 9.34 -36.39
CA PRO A 534 -7.84 8.62 -35.28
C PRO A 534 -6.39 9.01 -35.03
N SER A 535 -5.78 9.83 -35.91
CA SER A 535 -4.45 10.37 -35.72
C SER A 535 -4.42 11.45 -34.65
N PHE A 536 -5.52 12.20 -34.42
CA PHE A 536 -5.67 13.12 -33.29
C PHE A 536 -5.99 12.35 -32.01
N LEU A 537 -7.20 11.80 -31.89
CA LEU A 537 -7.61 10.98 -30.74
C LEU A 537 -7.91 9.55 -31.20
N PRO A 538 -7.47 8.50 -30.48
CA PRO A 538 -7.93 7.14 -30.75
C PRO A 538 -9.46 7.07 -30.73
N ASN A 539 -10.03 6.25 -31.61
CA ASN A 539 -11.48 6.09 -31.74
C ASN A 539 -12.18 5.84 -30.39
N GLN A 540 -11.55 5.01 -29.55
CA GLN A 540 -12.04 4.66 -28.23
C GLN A 540 -12.02 5.84 -27.25
N LEU A 541 -10.91 6.57 -27.16
CA LEU A 541 -10.77 7.74 -26.29
C LEU A 541 -11.72 8.87 -26.71
N TYR A 542 -11.85 9.13 -28.01
CA TYR A 542 -12.82 10.11 -28.52
C TYR A 542 -14.26 9.72 -28.11
N GLY A 543 -14.61 8.45 -28.27
CA GLY A 543 -15.91 7.92 -27.87
C GLY A 543 -16.19 8.06 -26.37
N ASP A 544 -15.20 7.74 -25.53
CA ASP A 544 -15.30 7.89 -24.08
C ASP A 544 -15.50 9.37 -23.69
N LEU A 545 -14.80 10.33 -24.33
CA LEU A 545 -14.92 11.79 -24.09
C LEU A 545 -16.29 12.33 -24.44
N GLN A 546 -16.82 11.91 -25.58
CA GLN A 546 -18.16 12.32 -26.01
C GLN A 546 -19.24 11.70 -25.13
N ALA A 547 -19.06 10.46 -24.68
CA ALA A 547 -19.97 9.79 -23.75
C ALA A 547 -19.99 10.48 -22.37
N MET A 548 -18.81 10.88 -21.85
CA MET A 548 -18.69 11.64 -20.60
C MET A 548 -19.47 12.97 -20.66
N VAL A 549 -19.26 13.77 -21.71
CA VAL A 549 -19.98 15.05 -21.88
C VAL A 549 -21.48 14.82 -22.05
N LYS A 550 -21.88 13.83 -22.85
CA LYS A 550 -23.28 13.44 -23.02
C LYS A 550 -23.92 13.05 -21.68
N ASN A 551 -23.22 12.28 -20.84
CA ASN A 551 -23.71 11.90 -19.53
C ASN A 551 -23.97 13.16 -18.67
N ALA A 552 -22.98 14.04 -18.55
CA ALA A 552 -23.11 15.29 -17.78
C ALA A 552 -24.31 16.14 -18.24
N VAL A 553 -24.53 16.27 -19.56
CA VAL A 553 -25.68 17.01 -20.12
C VAL A 553 -27.01 16.32 -19.81
N LEU A 554 -27.09 14.99 -19.96
CA LEU A 554 -28.32 14.23 -19.70
C LEU A 554 -28.62 14.09 -18.19
N MET A 555 -27.63 14.25 -17.33
CA MET A 555 -27.82 14.23 -15.87
C MET A 555 -28.68 15.41 -15.38
N VAL A 556 -28.59 16.58 -16.02
CA VAL A 556 -29.42 17.75 -15.67
C VAL A 556 -30.92 17.47 -15.79
N PRO A 557 -31.46 17.06 -16.97
CA PRO A 557 -32.89 16.78 -17.09
C PRO A 557 -33.31 15.53 -16.31
N LYS A 558 -32.47 14.50 -16.19
CA LYS A 558 -32.75 13.31 -15.37
C LYS A 558 -33.01 13.67 -13.90
N THR A 559 -32.11 14.44 -13.30
CA THR A 559 -32.26 14.91 -11.91
C THR A 559 -33.48 15.81 -11.76
N ARG A 560 -33.73 16.71 -12.73
CA ARG A 560 -34.89 17.61 -12.72
C ARG A 560 -36.23 16.87 -12.79
N ILE A 561 -36.29 15.73 -13.47
CA ILE A 561 -37.49 14.88 -13.55
C ILE A 561 -37.75 14.17 -12.22
N ILE A 562 -36.70 13.71 -11.53
CA ILE A 562 -36.83 13.11 -10.20
C ILE A 562 -37.39 14.14 -9.22
N ASN A 563 -36.72 15.29 -9.11
CA ASN A 563 -37.17 16.42 -8.31
C ASN A 563 -36.45 17.69 -8.76
N GLY A 564 -37.22 18.69 -9.22
CA GLY A 564 -36.68 19.95 -9.73
C GLY A 564 -35.94 20.83 -8.71
N GLN A 565 -35.95 20.47 -7.42
CA GLN A 565 -35.19 21.14 -6.36
C GLN A 565 -33.83 20.49 -6.09
N LEU A 566 -33.57 19.30 -6.65
CA LEU A 566 -32.28 18.63 -6.49
C LEU A 566 -31.20 19.36 -7.29
N LYS A 567 -30.01 19.40 -6.69
CA LYS A 567 -28.80 19.94 -7.31
C LYS A 567 -28.10 18.83 -8.10
N VAL A 568 -27.35 19.24 -9.12
CA VAL A 568 -26.53 18.34 -9.95
C VAL A 568 -25.07 18.60 -9.61
N TYR A 569 -24.33 17.52 -9.36
CA TYR A 569 -22.92 17.55 -8.98
C TYR A 569 -22.09 16.82 -10.03
N ILE A 570 -21.49 17.56 -10.97
CA ILE A 570 -20.67 16.97 -12.04
C ILE A 570 -19.42 16.29 -11.46
N CYS A 571 -18.88 16.79 -10.36
CA CYS A 571 -17.75 16.19 -9.64
C CYS A 571 -18.05 14.83 -8.99
N LEU A 572 -19.31 14.39 -8.94
CA LEU A 572 -19.71 13.06 -8.45
C LEU A 572 -19.90 12.03 -9.58
N LEU A 573 -19.73 12.44 -10.84
CA LEU A 573 -19.73 11.52 -11.99
C LEU A 573 -18.40 10.77 -12.06
N GLY A 574 -18.42 9.55 -12.59
CA GLY A 574 -17.26 8.65 -12.63
C GLY A 574 -17.22 7.64 -11.48
N ASP A 575 -16.03 7.10 -11.19
CA ASP A 575 -15.80 6.01 -10.23
C ASP A 575 -14.81 6.36 -9.10
N ASP A 576 -14.36 7.61 -9.02
CA ASP A 576 -13.55 8.18 -7.92
C ASP A 576 -13.98 7.77 -6.50
N VAL A 577 -15.29 7.74 -6.24
CA VAL A 577 -15.83 7.37 -4.92
C VAL A 577 -15.63 5.89 -4.61
N LEU A 578 -15.60 5.04 -5.63
CA LEU A 578 -15.25 3.62 -5.52
C LEU A 578 -13.74 3.44 -5.31
N GLU A 579 -12.89 4.21 -6.01
CA GLU A 579 -11.46 4.22 -5.73
C GLU A 579 -11.16 4.66 -4.29
N ALA A 580 -11.89 5.64 -3.76
CA ALA A 580 -11.77 6.08 -2.38
C ALA A 580 -12.13 4.95 -1.38
N LEU A 581 -13.16 4.15 -1.67
CA LEU A 581 -13.51 2.96 -0.92
C LEU A 581 -12.37 1.92 -0.96
N PHE A 582 -11.79 1.67 -2.13
CA PHE A 582 -10.65 0.76 -2.26
C PHE A 582 -9.44 1.24 -1.46
N GLY A 583 -9.10 2.53 -1.56
CA GLY A 583 -8.04 3.14 -0.76
C GLY A 583 -8.27 2.95 0.74
N ARG A 584 -9.50 3.20 1.22
CA ARG A 584 -9.89 3.01 2.62
C ARG A 584 -9.76 1.54 3.05
N SER A 585 -10.18 0.61 2.22
CA SER A 585 -10.06 -0.83 2.49
C SER A 585 -8.59 -1.29 2.63
N ARG A 586 -7.69 -0.77 1.79
CA ARG A 586 -6.25 -1.03 1.87
C ARG A 586 -5.63 -0.43 3.12
N MET A 587 -6.04 0.79 3.49
CA MET A 587 -5.58 1.47 4.71
C MET A 587 -5.94 0.70 5.99
N ILE A 588 -7.16 0.16 6.06
CA ILE A 588 -7.60 -0.68 7.19
C ILE A 588 -6.71 -1.93 7.33
N GLY A 589 -6.20 -2.46 6.21
CA GLY A 589 -5.27 -3.59 6.21
C GLY A 589 -3.87 -3.31 6.76
N GLY A 590 -3.50 -2.04 6.96
CA GLY A 590 -2.19 -1.63 7.46
C GLY A 590 -1.04 -2.17 6.60
N HIS A 591 -0.23 -3.07 7.16
CA HIS A 591 0.87 -3.73 6.46
C HIS A 591 0.45 -4.81 5.45
N SER A 592 -0.83 -5.18 5.41
CA SER A 592 -1.42 -6.12 4.45
C SER A 592 -2.40 -5.39 3.53
N PRO A 593 -1.92 -4.56 2.58
CA PRO A 593 -2.80 -3.73 1.75
C PRO A 593 -3.74 -4.58 0.89
N ASN A 594 -3.26 -5.72 0.36
CA ASN A 594 -4.11 -6.68 -0.35
C ASN A 594 -4.83 -7.57 0.68
N SER A 595 -6.07 -7.94 0.37
CA SER A 595 -6.91 -8.82 1.18
C SER A 595 -7.35 -10.03 0.39
N SER A 596 -7.62 -11.13 1.09
CA SER A 596 -8.41 -12.24 0.59
C SER A 596 -9.92 -11.86 0.49
N LEU A 597 -10.78 -12.71 -0.10
CA LEU A 597 -12.19 -12.35 -0.38
C LEU A 597 -12.98 -12.13 0.90
N GLY A 598 -12.75 -12.99 1.90
CA GLY A 598 -13.38 -12.87 3.22
C GLY A 598 -12.91 -11.63 3.97
N GLU A 599 -11.62 -11.33 3.91
CA GLU A 599 -11.06 -10.12 4.53
C GLU A 599 -11.55 -8.84 3.82
N LEU A 600 -11.72 -8.87 2.50
CA LEU A 600 -12.22 -7.72 1.74
C LEU A 600 -13.63 -7.32 2.19
N ARG A 601 -14.52 -8.31 2.35
CA ARG A 601 -15.88 -8.14 2.89
C ARG A 601 -15.85 -7.46 4.27
N ASP A 602 -15.00 -7.93 5.17
CA ASP A 602 -14.88 -7.39 6.52
C ASP A 602 -14.28 -5.98 6.52
N ARG A 603 -13.30 -5.72 5.65
CA ARG A 603 -12.70 -4.38 5.45
C ARG A 603 -13.69 -3.39 4.85
N PHE A 604 -14.55 -3.80 3.92
CA PHE A 604 -15.63 -2.95 3.42
C PHE A 604 -16.64 -2.61 4.49
N ASN A 605 -17.00 -3.55 5.37
CA ASN A 605 -17.85 -3.24 6.53
C ASN A 605 -17.22 -2.16 7.43
N SER A 606 -15.93 -2.29 7.75
CA SER A 606 -15.17 -1.24 8.47
C SER A 606 -15.11 0.09 7.71
N ALA A 607 -14.93 0.06 6.39
CA ALA A 607 -14.92 1.25 5.54
C ALA A 607 -16.28 1.97 5.51
N MET A 608 -17.39 1.24 5.60
CA MET A 608 -18.75 1.81 5.70
C MET A 608 -19.02 2.47 7.05
N ASN A 609 -18.48 1.92 8.15
CA ASN A 609 -18.53 2.60 9.45
C ASN A 609 -17.79 3.94 9.42
N LEU A 610 -16.60 3.95 8.83
CA LEU A 610 -15.83 5.17 8.64
C LEU A 610 -16.57 6.18 7.75
N ASP A 611 -17.14 5.72 6.64
CA ASP A 611 -17.92 6.56 5.73
C ASP A 611 -19.09 7.25 6.45
N TYR A 612 -19.83 6.49 7.25
CA TYR A 612 -20.92 7.03 8.06
C TYR A 612 -20.43 8.07 9.09
N ILE A 613 -19.31 7.82 9.76
CA ILE A 613 -18.76 8.75 10.74
C ILE A 613 -18.28 10.04 10.06
N TYR A 614 -17.62 9.95 8.90
CA TYR A 614 -17.20 11.13 8.16
C TYR A 614 -18.37 11.91 7.56
N GLU A 615 -19.49 11.25 7.23
CA GLU A 615 -20.73 11.93 6.86
C GLU A 615 -21.30 12.77 8.01
N GLN A 616 -21.17 12.30 9.27
CA GLN A 616 -21.65 13.02 10.45
C GLN A 616 -20.66 14.06 10.98
N HIS A 617 -19.35 13.77 10.88
CA HIS A 617 -18.26 14.58 11.40
C HIS A 617 -17.17 14.77 10.31
N PRO A 618 -17.44 15.56 9.25
CA PRO A 618 -16.51 15.74 8.13
C PRO A 618 -15.14 16.29 8.54
N GLU A 619 -15.07 17.03 9.65
CA GLU A 619 -13.84 17.58 10.21
C GLU A 619 -12.84 16.51 10.70
N LEU A 620 -13.31 15.29 10.93
CA LEU A 620 -12.47 14.15 11.32
C LEU A 620 -11.80 13.46 10.13
N GLU A 621 -12.24 13.71 8.89
CA GLU A 621 -11.66 13.09 7.71
C GLU A 621 -10.40 13.83 7.23
N ARG A 622 -9.25 13.16 7.30
CA ARG A 622 -8.05 13.64 6.61
C ARG A 622 -8.12 13.26 5.13
N LYS A 623 -8.57 14.18 4.27
CA LYS A 623 -8.65 13.95 2.82
C LYS A 623 -7.26 13.62 2.21
N PRO A 624 -7.12 12.51 1.44
CA PRO A 624 -5.82 12.03 0.93
C PRO A 624 -5.09 13.04 0.06
N ARG A 625 -3.76 13.21 0.23
CA ARG A 625 -2.93 14.14 -0.57
C ARG A 625 -2.97 13.85 -2.08
N ARG A 626 -3.04 12.56 -2.48
CA ARG A 626 -3.10 12.14 -3.89
C ARG A 626 -4.42 12.51 -4.60
N LEU A 627 -5.48 12.76 -3.83
CA LEU A 627 -6.79 13.23 -4.31
C LEU A 627 -7.01 14.73 -4.06
N LYS A 628 -5.97 15.46 -3.60
CA LYS A 628 -6.00 16.92 -3.46
C LYS A 628 -5.71 17.58 -4.80
N LEU A 629 -6.61 17.37 -5.75
CA LEU A 629 -6.92 18.43 -6.69
C LEU A 629 -7.71 19.47 -5.86
N PHE A 630 -7.28 20.73 -5.90
CA PHE A 630 -7.67 21.78 -4.95
C PHE A 630 -9.17 21.74 -4.55
N ARG A 631 -9.47 21.48 -3.27
CA ARG A 631 -10.75 21.74 -2.57
C ARG A 631 -12.09 21.34 -3.24
N MET A 632 -12.15 20.27 -4.03
CA MET A 632 -13.37 19.91 -4.81
C MET A 632 -14.56 19.25 -4.10
N ARG A 633 -14.51 18.95 -2.79
CA ARG A 633 -15.50 18.04 -2.18
C ARG A 633 -16.68 18.70 -1.45
N ASP A 634 -16.59 19.97 -1.07
CA ASP A 634 -17.51 20.51 -0.03
C ASP A 634 -18.37 21.70 -0.45
N VAL A 635 -18.22 22.24 -1.66
CA VAL A 635 -19.10 23.33 -2.11
C VAL A 635 -19.22 23.23 -3.62
N ASP A 636 -20.40 22.82 -4.10
CA ASP A 636 -20.86 23.25 -5.42
C ASP A 636 -22.40 23.38 -5.45
N HIS A 637 -22.76 24.62 -5.75
CA HIS A 637 -23.99 25.26 -6.24
C HIS A 637 -25.27 25.30 -5.43
N LEU A 638 -25.84 26.50 -5.47
CA LEU A 638 -27.22 26.87 -5.17
C LEU A 638 -28.16 26.27 -6.24
N PRO A 639 -29.45 26.05 -5.93
CA PRO A 639 -30.42 25.62 -6.92
C PRO A 639 -30.60 26.73 -7.97
N ASP A 640 -29.91 26.63 -9.10
CA ASP A 640 -30.08 27.56 -10.21
C ASP A 640 -30.58 26.81 -11.45
N SER A 641 -31.49 27.44 -12.19
CA SER A 641 -32.13 26.83 -13.35
C SER A 641 -31.15 26.80 -14.52
N CYS A 642 -30.39 25.72 -14.66
CA CYS A 642 -29.58 25.51 -15.87
C CYS A 642 -30.49 25.39 -17.10
N ASP A 643 -30.41 26.38 -18.00
CA ASP A 643 -31.05 26.37 -19.30
C ASP A 643 -30.11 25.72 -20.32
N LEU A 644 -30.32 24.43 -20.55
CA LEU A 644 -29.49 23.63 -21.45
C LEU A 644 -29.47 24.15 -22.88
N GLU A 645 -30.59 24.69 -23.39
CA GLU A 645 -30.66 25.22 -24.76
C GLU A 645 -29.77 26.47 -24.89
N ALA A 646 -29.85 27.37 -23.91
CA ALA A 646 -29.02 28.57 -23.86
C ALA A 646 -27.54 28.23 -23.67
N CYS A 647 -27.20 27.33 -22.74
CA CYS A 647 -25.83 26.86 -22.51
C CYS A 647 -25.24 26.21 -23.78
N TRP A 648 -25.99 25.33 -24.45
CA TRP A 648 -25.56 24.68 -25.68
C TRP A 648 -25.30 25.67 -26.80
N THR A 649 -26.21 26.62 -27.01
CA THR A 649 -26.08 27.65 -28.06
C THR A 649 -24.84 28.52 -27.84
N ARG A 650 -24.60 28.96 -26.59
CA ARG A 650 -23.39 29.74 -26.24
C ARG A 650 -22.12 28.93 -26.40
N ALA A 651 -22.12 27.67 -25.95
CA ALA A 651 -20.98 26.76 -26.09
C ALA A 651 -20.59 26.51 -27.55
N VAL A 652 -21.56 26.24 -28.42
CA VAL A 652 -21.33 26.03 -29.86
C VAL A 652 -20.79 27.31 -30.51
N SER A 653 -21.39 28.46 -30.20
CA SER A 653 -20.94 29.76 -30.72
C SER A 653 -19.51 30.09 -30.29
N SER A 654 -19.17 29.76 -29.03
CA SER A 654 -17.82 29.91 -28.47
C SER A 654 -16.82 28.97 -29.16
N ALA A 655 -17.17 27.70 -29.37
CA ALA A 655 -16.32 26.75 -30.08
C ALA A 655 -16.06 27.20 -31.54
N GLU A 656 -17.10 27.64 -32.27
CA GLU A 656 -16.94 28.16 -33.63
C GLU A 656 -16.12 29.46 -33.68
N TYR A 657 -16.18 30.29 -32.65
CA TYR A 657 -15.31 31.45 -32.52
C TYR A 657 -13.85 31.06 -32.30
N ILE A 658 -13.57 30.12 -31.39
CA ILE A 658 -12.21 29.63 -31.10
C ILE A 658 -11.59 28.97 -32.34
N LEU A 659 -12.34 28.10 -33.03
CA LEU A 659 -11.87 27.46 -34.26
C LEU A 659 -11.52 28.49 -35.34
N ARG A 660 -12.35 29.54 -35.51
CA ARG A 660 -12.05 30.65 -36.43
C ARG A 660 -10.85 31.48 -36.00
N LYS A 661 -10.74 31.80 -34.70
CA LYS A 661 -9.61 32.55 -34.11
C LYS A 661 -8.28 31.89 -34.42
N TYR A 662 -8.20 30.57 -34.31
CA TYR A 662 -6.98 29.80 -34.57
C TYR A 662 -6.87 29.24 -36.01
N GLY A 663 -7.76 29.65 -36.92
CA GLY A 663 -7.65 29.35 -38.35
C GLY A 663 -8.00 27.92 -38.76
N VAL A 664 -8.78 27.18 -37.96
CA VAL A 664 -9.31 25.86 -38.34
C VAL A 664 -10.54 26.06 -39.22
N GLN A 665 -10.42 25.72 -40.51
CA GLN A 665 -11.51 25.82 -41.48
C GLN A 665 -12.37 24.55 -41.46
N MET A 666 -13.53 24.62 -40.82
CA MET A 666 -14.55 23.59 -40.99
C MET A 666 -15.23 23.72 -42.35
N CYS A 667 -15.40 22.59 -43.05
CA CYS A 667 -16.08 22.56 -44.36
C CYS A 667 -17.56 22.99 -44.30
N MET A 668 -18.18 22.89 -43.12
CA MET A 668 -19.55 23.29 -42.82
C MET A 668 -19.69 23.62 -41.33
N SER A 669 -20.70 24.40 -40.95
CA SER A 669 -20.97 24.67 -39.52
C SER A 669 -21.46 23.43 -38.78
N PHE A 670 -21.38 23.41 -37.45
CA PHE A 670 -21.92 22.28 -36.67
C PHE A 670 -23.42 22.09 -36.91
N ALA A 671 -24.16 23.20 -37.06
CA ALA A 671 -25.59 23.16 -37.37
C ALA A 671 -25.88 22.48 -38.73
N GLN A 672 -25.01 22.64 -39.72
CA GLN A 672 -25.12 21.95 -41.02
C GLN A 672 -24.67 20.49 -40.91
N LEU A 673 -23.57 20.22 -40.21
CA LEU A 673 -23.04 18.87 -40.00
C LEU A 673 -24.08 17.94 -39.37
N PHE A 674 -24.73 18.40 -38.31
CA PHE A 674 -25.70 17.60 -37.55
C PHE A 674 -27.12 17.57 -38.17
N GLN A 675 -27.30 18.13 -39.37
CA GLN A 675 -28.49 17.89 -40.20
C GLN A 675 -28.30 16.70 -41.15
N MET A 676 -27.07 16.22 -41.33
CA MET A 676 -26.79 15.05 -42.14
C MET A 676 -27.33 13.77 -41.48
N GLU A 677 -27.59 12.75 -42.29
CA GLU A 677 -28.07 11.47 -41.79
C GLU A 677 -27.01 10.80 -40.90
N ASP A 678 -27.46 10.28 -39.76
CA ASP A 678 -26.62 9.56 -38.80
C ASP A 678 -25.41 10.33 -38.25
N THR A 679 -25.42 11.67 -38.24
CA THR A 679 -24.36 12.48 -37.63
C THR A 679 -24.75 13.02 -36.26
N ASP A 680 -23.83 12.91 -35.30
CA ASP A 680 -23.91 13.55 -33.99
C ASP A 680 -22.49 13.61 -33.38
N LEU A 681 -22.34 14.21 -32.20
CA LEU A 681 -21.05 14.34 -31.51
C LEU A 681 -20.36 13.00 -31.21
N MET A 682 -21.09 11.88 -31.12
CA MET A 682 -20.52 10.55 -30.93
C MET A 682 -20.24 9.82 -32.24
N ARG A 683 -20.74 10.30 -33.38
CA ARG A 683 -20.51 9.75 -34.74
C ARG A 683 -20.36 10.91 -35.74
N PRO A 684 -19.27 11.68 -35.65
CA PRO A 684 -19.12 12.93 -36.37
C PRO A 684 -19.03 12.74 -37.91
N ASN A 685 -18.53 11.59 -38.36
CA ASN A 685 -18.45 11.23 -39.79
C ASN A 685 -19.70 10.53 -40.34
N GLY A 686 -20.75 10.35 -39.53
CA GLY A 686 -21.90 9.51 -39.88
C GLY A 686 -21.63 8.01 -39.73
N GLY A 687 -22.69 7.21 -39.70
CA GLY A 687 -22.60 5.74 -39.69
C GLY A 687 -22.19 5.12 -38.35
N ARG A 688 -21.08 4.37 -38.32
CA ARG A 688 -20.64 3.58 -37.15
C ARG A 688 -20.01 4.46 -36.06
N TYR A 689 -20.26 4.10 -34.80
CA TYR A 689 -19.66 4.79 -33.64
C TYR A 689 -18.16 4.50 -33.53
N PRO A 690 -17.28 5.51 -33.37
CA PRO A 690 -15.85 5.32 -33.14
C PRO A 690 -15.56 4.48 -31.89
N SER A 691 -16.35 4.62 -30.82
CA SER A 691 -16.15 3.93 -29.54
C SER A 691 -16.10 2.39 -29.65
N VAL A 692 -16.76 1.81 -30.66
CA VAL A 692 -16.81 0.35 -30.92
C VAL A 692 -15.89 -0.08 -32.06
N SER A 693 -14.99 0.80 -32.51
CA SER A 693 -14.02 0.49 -33.55
C SER A 693 -13.10 -0.67 -33.15
N THR A 694 -12.73 -1.50 -34.14
CA THR A 694 -11.80 -2.63 -33.98
C THR A 694 -10.33 -2.20 -33.94
N SER A 695 -10.05 -0.91 -34.16
CA SER A 695 -8.69 -0.37 -34.16
C SER A 695 -8.02 -0.50 -32.80
N VAL A 696 -6.71 -0.75 -32.78
CA VAL A 696 -5.92 -0.80 -31.55
C VAL A 696 -6.02 0.53 -30.80
N ASP A 697 -6.40 0.47 -29.53
CA ASP A 697 -6.43 1.63 -28.65
C ASP A 697 -5.01 2.01 -28.23
N ARG A 698 -4.37 2.86 -29.04
CA ARG A 698 -3.00 3.34 -28.78
C ARG A 698 -2.86 4.16 -27.49
N SER A 699 -3.97 4.67 -26.90
CA SER A 699 -3.88 5.41 -25.63
C SER A 699 -3.60 4.52 -24.42
N MET A 700 -3.77 3.20 -24.55
CA MET A 700 -3.57 2.23 -23.48
C MET A 700 -2.20 1.53 -23.53
N ALA A 701 -1.36 1.87 -24.52
CA ALA A 701 -0.08 1.19 -24.76
C ALA A 701 0.92 1.34 -23.59
N ASP A 702 0.98 2.51 -22.95
CA ASP A 702 1.90 2.78 -21.84
C ASP A 702 1.31 2.37 -20.47
N LEU A 703 -0.01 2.14 -20.38
CA LEU A 703 -0.72 1.79 -19.14
C LEU A 703 -0.81 0.27 -18.89
N SER A 704 -0.50 -0.55 -19.90
CA SER A 704 -0.63 -2.02 -19.83
C SER A 704 0.73 -2.70 -19.64
N SER A 705 0.95 -3.29 -18.45
CA SER A 705 2.12 -4.14 -18.16
C SER A 705 2.00 -5.58 -18.70
N GLY A 706 1.02 -5.84 -19.58
CA GLY A 706 0.77 -7.12 -20.23
C GLY A 706 0.32 -6.91 -21.66
N GLN A 707 0.62 -7.88 -22.53
CA GLN A 707 0.24 -7.87 -23.94
C GLN A 707 -1.26 -7.56 -24.07
N THR A 708 -1.57 -6.39 -24.64
CA THR A 708 -2.90 -6.06 -25.11
C THR A 708 -3.17 -6.94 -26.32
N GLU A 709 -3.76 -8.12 -26.11
CA GLU A 709 -4.39 -8.83 -27.21
C GLU A 709 -5.50 -7.92 -27.76
N ALA A 710 -5.50 -7.71 -29.07
CA ALA A 710 -6.59 -7.03 -29.74
C ALA A 710 -7.88 -7.81 -29.44
N VAL A 711 -8.73 -7.27 -28.57
CA VAL A 711 -10.10 -7.77 -28.42
C VAL A 711 -10.71 -7.65 -29.81
N GLY A 712 -11.01 -8.81 -30.43
CA GLY A 712 -11.60 -8.89 -31.76
C GLY A 712 -12.75 -7.90 -31.82
N GLY A 713 -12.58 -6.87 -32.64
CA GLY A 713 -13.48 -5.75 -32.54
C GLY A 713 -14.91 -6.16 -32.86
N ILE A 714 -15.82 -5.43 -32.25
CA ILE A 714 -17.16 -5.89 -32.00
C ILE A 714 -18.07 -5.28 -33.06
N ASP A 715 -18.72 -6.13 -33.85
CA ASP A 715 -19.63 -5.67 -34.89
C ASP A 715 -20.98 -5.24 -34.27
N PRO A 716 -21.37 -3.96 -34.33
CA PRO A 716 -22.64 -3.49 -33.77
C PRO A 716 -23.87 -4.19 -34.36
N GLU A 717 -23.80 -4.75 -35.58
CA GLU A 717 -24.90 -5.56 -36.16
C GLU A 717 -25.09 -6.91 -35.44
N THR A 718 -24.06 -7.41 -34.76
CA THR A 718 -24.15 -8.64 -33.93
C THR A 718 -24.57 -8.35 -32.48
N MET A 719 -24.66 -7.08 -32.08
CA MET A 719 -25.03 -6.64 -30.74
C MET A 719 -26.53 -6.35 -30.64
N ASN A 720 -27.35 -7.38 -30.71
CA ASN A 720 -28.77 -7.25 -30.35
C ASN A 720 -28.94 -7.51 -28.83
N PRO A 721 -29.27 -6.50 -28.00
CA PRO A 721 -29.50 -6.69 -26.56
C PRO A 721 -30.56 -7.77 -26.28
N SER A 722 -31.51 -7.94 -27.20
CA SER A 722 -32.55 -8.98 -27.13
C SER A 722 -31.98 -10.39 -26.97
N SER A 723 -30.78 -10.66 -27.51
CA SER A 723 -30.11 -11.96 -27.41
C SER A 723 -29.44 -12.23 -26.06
N LEU A 724 -29.35 -11.21 -25.21
CA LEU A 724 -28.76 -11.26 -23.86
C LEU A 724 -29.83 -11.25 -22.76
N THR A 725 -31.09 -11.53 -23.09
CA THR A 725 -32.20 -11.52 -22.13
C THR A 725 -31.93 -12.44 -20.95
N ILE A 726 -32.01 -11.88 -19.75
CA ILE A 726 -31.84 -12.60 -18.48
C ILE A 726 -33.23 -12.82 -17.88
N ASP A 727 -33.58 -14.09 -17.63
CA ASP A 727 -34.80 -14.42 -16.88
C ASP A 727 -34.55 -14.31 -15.38
N PHE A 728 -34.76 -13.10 -14.86
CA PHE A 728 -34.59 -12.79 -13.44
C PHE A 728 -35.57 -13.53 -12.54
N ASP A 729 -36.79 -13.82 -13.02
CA ASP A 729 -37.78 -14.55 -12.22
C ASP A 729 -37.39 -16.01 -12.06
N ALA A 730 -36.89 -16.65 -13.13
CA ALA A 730 -36.33 -18.00 -13.05
C ALA A 730 -35.08 -18.05 -12.16
N MET A 731 -34.19 -17.06 -12.24
CA MET A 731 -33.01 -16.98 -11.39
C MET A 731 -33.38 -16.89 -9.91
N ILE A 732 -34.31 -16.00 -9.54
CA ILE A 732 -34.80 -15.85 -8.16
C ILE A 732 -35.49 -17.14 -7.69
N ALA A 733 -36.33 -17.77 -8.53
CA ALA A 733 -36.99 -19.02 -8.17
C ALA A 733 -35.99 -20.16 -7.89
N CYS A 734 -34.92 -20.24 -8.69
CA CYS A 734 -33.83 -21.18 -8.47
C CYS A 734 -33.08 -20.92 -7.16
N GLU A 735 -32.72 -19.66 -6.89
CA GLU A 735 -32.05 -19.26 -5.64
C GLU A 735 -32.94 -19.49 -4.41
N ALA A 736 -34.25 -19.23 -4.51
CA ALA A 736 -35.21 -19.48 -3.45
C ALA A 736 -35.34 -20.98 -3.14
N ALA A 737 -35.40 -21.84 -4.16
CA ALA A 737 -35.43 -23.29 -3.98
C ALA A 737 -34.15 -23.80 -3.27
N GLN A 738 -32.98 -23.25 -3.62
CA GLN A 738 -31.72 -23.57 -2.96
C GLN A 738 -31.71 -23.12 -1.49
N ARG A 739 -32.18 -21.91 -1.19
CA ARG A 739 -32.29 -21.42 0.20
C ARG A 739 -33.21 -22.28 1.06
N VAL A 740 -34.32 -22.77 0.53
CA VAL A 740 -35.22 -23.68 1.26
C VAL A 740 -34.47 -24.98 1.60
N ALA A 741 -33.72 -25.54 0.66
CA ALA A 741 -32.87 -26.69 0.93
C ALA A 741 -31.80 -26.40 2.01
N GLU A 742 -31.13 -25.25 1.96
CA GLU A 742 -30.10 -24.84 2.93
C GLU A 742 -30.66 -24.59 4.34
N SER A 743 -31.82 -23.93 4.46
CA SER A 743 -32.48 -23.68 5.75
C SER A 743 -33.02 -24.92 6.45
N SER A 744 -33.22 -26.01 5.70
CA SER A 744 -33.58 -27.32 6.25
C SER A 744 -32.37 -28.15 6.70
N ALA A 745 -31.15 -27.70 6.42
CA ALA A 745 -29.93 -28.40 6.80
C ALA A 745 -29.58 -28.17 8.28
N GLU A 746 -29.06 -29.21 8.95
CA GLU A 746 -28.53 -29.09 10.30
C GLU A 746 -27.35 -28.10 10.36
N PRO A 747 -27.15 -27.40 11.50
CA PRO A 747 -26.03 -26.48 11.66
C PRO A 747 -24.70 -27.18 11.37
N HIS A 748 -23.92 -26.64 10.43
CA HIS A 748 -22.66 -27.24 10.01
C HIS A 748 -21.56 -27.03 11.05
N SER A 749 -20.70 -28.03 11.18
CA SER A 749 -19.50 -27.92 12.02
C SER A 749 -18.44 -27.08 11.33
N VAL A 750 -17.69 -26.29 12.10
CA VAL A 750 -16.46 -25.61 11.64
C VAL A 750 -15.26 -26.55 11.54
N PHE A 751 -15.42 -27.79 12.01
CA PHE A 751 -14.46 -28.88 11.91
C PHE A 751 -14.94 -29.92 10.89
N ALA A 752 -14.00 -30.51 10.16
CA ALA A 752 -14.23 -31.66 9.28
C ALA A 752 -13.32 -32.81 9.71
N THR A 753 -13.76 -34.03 9.41
CA THR A 753 -13.05 -35.26 9.78
C THR A 753 -12.05 -35.60 8.66
N ILE A 754 -10.79 -35.82 9.01
CA ILE A 754 -9.72 -36.06 8.02
C ILE A 754 -9.32 -37.53 7.85
N ASP A 755 -9.80 -38.41 8.73
CA ASP A 755 -9.51 -39.84 8.68
C ASP A 755 -10.62 -40.69 9.31
N ASP A 756 -10.58 -42.00 9.03
CA ASP A 756 -11.50 -43.00 9.60
C ASP A 756 -11.35 -43.15 11.13
N ALA A 757 -10.28 -42.59 11.70
CA ALA A 757 -10.03 -42.56 13.15
C ALA A 757 -10.82 -41.42 13.86
N GLY A 758 -11.49 -40.54 13.11
CA GLY A 758 -12.35 -39.50 13.66
C GLY A 758 -11.62 -38.22 14.07
N HIS A 759 -10.40 -37.96 13.58
CA HIS A 759 -9.69 -36.72 13.92
C HIS A 759 -10.36 -35.52 13.25
N ALA A 760 -10.82 -34.57 14.08
CA ALA A 760 -11.49 -33.36 13.64
C ALA A 760 -10.48 -32.20 13.50
N VAL A 761 -10.41 -31.61 12.30
CA VAL A 761 -9.55 -30.44 12.01
C VAL A 761 -10.42 -29.28 11.56
N HIS A 762 -10.06 -28.07 11.98
CA HIS A 762 -10.77 -26.88 11.58
C HIS A 762 -10.71 -26.71 10.06
N LYS A 763 -11.87 -26.49 9.40
CA LYS A 763 -12.00 -26.41 7.93
C LYS A 763 -11.08 -25.37 7.30
N LYS A 764 -10.92 -24.20 7.94
CA LYS A 764 -9.93 -23.19 7.54
C LYS A 764 -8.49 -23.73 7.44
N SER A 765 -8.09 -24.63 8.33
CA SER A 765 -6.75 -25.25 8.28
C SER A 765 -6.65 -26.23 7.12
N ILE A 766 -7.70 -27.01 6.85
CA ILE A 766 -7.78 -27.93 5.71
C ILE A 766 -7.63 -27.16 4.40
N LEU A 767 -8.43 -26.10 4.20
CA LEU A 767 -8.33 -25.26 2.99
C LEU A 767 -6.93 -24.67 2.85
N ARG A 768 -6.38 -24.13 3.95
CA ARG A 768 -5.03 -23.55 3.93
C ARG A 768 -3.97 -24.56 3.52
N THR A 769 -4.04 -25.80 4.00
CA THR A 769 -3.05 -26.84 3.73
C THR A 769 -3.22 -27.49 2.36
N LEU A 770 -4.46 -27.76 1.92
CA LEU A 770 -4.72 -28.44 0.64
C LEU A 770 -4.62 -27.50 -0.56
N PHE A 771 -5.02 -26.23 -0.42
CA PHE A 771 -4.74 -25.19 -1.42
C PHE A 771 -3.34 -24.58 -1.26
N ASP A 772 -2.52 -25.13 -0.35
CA ASP A 772 -1.11 -24.77 -0.28
C ASP A 772 -0.37 -25.38 -1.47
N MET A 773 -0.41 -24.67 -2.60
CA MET A 773 0.34 -25.03 -3.81
C MET A 773 1.87 -25.02 -3.61
N THR A 774 2.33 -24.72 -2.38
CA THR A 774 3.72 -24.86 -1.94
C THR A 774 4.05 -26.29 -1.49
N HIS A 775 3.06 -27.14 -1.19
CA HIS A 775 3.24 -28.56 -0.88
C HIS A 775 3.35 -29.46 -2.12
N ASP A 776 2.95 -28.96 -3.30
CA ASP A 776 3.57 -29.41 -4.54
C ASP A 776 4.99 -28.86 -4.55
N ASN A 777 5.97 -29.75 -4.41
CA ASN A 777 7.42 -29.48 -4.37
C ASN A 777 7.98 -28.77 -5.63
N ARG A 778 7.16 -28.06 -6.41
CA ARG A 778 7.52 -27.41 -7.67
C ARG A 778 6.96 -25.98 -7.84
N SER A 779 6.25 -25.39 -6.88
CA SER A 779 5.73 -24.02 -7.09
C SER A 779 5.40 -23.21 -5.83
N SER A 780 6.29 -23.20 -4.84
CA SER A 780 6.26 -22.11 -3.85
C SER A 780 6.93 -20.86 -4.42
N PRO A 781 6.27 -19.67 -4.48
CA PRO A 781 7.02 -18.43 -4.45
C PRO A 781 7.54 -18.29 -3.02
N ASP A 782 8.68 -18.91 -2.72
CA ASP A 782 9.43 -18.63 -1.50
C ASP A 782 9.63 -17.11 -1.49
N ARG A 783 8.90 -16.37 -0.63
CA ARG A 783 8.92 -14.91 -0.61
C ARG A 783 10.29 -14.35 -0.18
N LEU A 784 11.24 -15.23 0.07
CA LEU A 784 12.59 -14.98 0.55
C LEU A 784 13.61 -15.67 -0.38
N ALA A 785 14.63 -14.93 -0.83
CA ALA A 785 15.86 -15.50 -1.38
C ALA A 785 16.82 -15.80 -0.22
N ARG A 786 17.20 -17.07 -0.07
CA ARG A 786 18.00 -17.57 1.06
C ARG A 786 19.41 -17.98 0.64
N LEU A 787 20.30 -18.08 1.62
CA LEU A 787 21.59 -18.76 1.45
C LEU A 787 21.37 -20.18 0.91
N GLY A 788 22.16 -20.57 -0.09
CA GLY A 788 22.06 -21.86 -0.76
C GLY A 788 21.08 -21.92 -1.93
N ASN A 789 20.17 -20.95 -2.10
CA ASN A 789 19.29 -20.89 -3.27
C ASN A 789 20.07 -20.62 -4.58
N ILE A 790 19.47 -21.02 -5.70
CA ILE A 790 20.03 -20.85 -7.04
C ILE A 790 19.49 -19.57 -7.66
N PHE A 791 20.38 -18.83 -8.33
CA PHE A 791 20.03 -17.57 -8.99
C PHE A 791 20.81 -17.39 -10.29
N ALA A 792 20.24 -16.63 -11.23
CA ALA A 792 20.89 -16.20 -12.45
C ALA A 792 21.41 -14.76 -12.31
N THR A 793 22.53 -14.47 -12.96
CA THR A 793 23.13 -13.13 -13.02
C THR A 793 23.93 -12.94 -14.31
N MET A 794 24.31 -11.70 -14.62
CA MET A 794 25.15 -11.38 -15.77
C MET A 794 26.62 -11.25 -15.35
N ILE A 795 27.51 -11.83 -16.13
CA ILE A 795 28.97 -11.68 -15.97
C ILE A 795 29.61 -11.30 -17.31
N SER A 796 30.81 -10.73 -17.26
CA SER A 796 31.68 -10.61 -18.43
C SER A 796 32.93 -11.45 -18.22
N HIS A 797 33.28 -12.32 -19.16
CA HIS A 797 34.37 -13.29 -18.98
C HIS A 797 35.60 -13.03 -19.85
N ASN A 798 35.57 -12.03 -20.73
CA ASN A 798 36.70 -11.61 -21.57
C ASN A 798 36.82 -10.07 -21.66
N GLY A 799 36.10 -9.33 -20.81
CA GLY A 799 36.07 -7.87 -20.75
C GLY A 799 35.20 -7.18 -21.81
N SER A 800 34.81 -7.88 -22.88
CA SER A 800 34.00 -7.32 -23.97
C SER A 800 32.64 -7.98 -24.15
N HIS A 801 32.46 -9.25 -23.79
CA HIS A 801 31.23 -10.02 -24.00
C HIS A 801 30.45 -10.20 -22.69
N LEU A 802 29.13 -10.32 -22.79
CA LEU A 802 28.21 -10.56 -21.68
C LEU A 802 27.68 -12.00 -21.74
N SER A 803 27.70 -12.69 -20.60
CA SER A 803 27.25 -14.07 -20.46
C SER A 803 26.29 -14.21 -19.28
N LEU A 804 25.33 -15.13 -19.41
CA LEU A 804 24.46 -15.51 -18.30
C LEU A 804 25.14 -16.57 -17.45
N ALA A 805 25.22 -16.34 -16.14
CA ALA A 805 25.74 -17.27 -15.17
C ALA A 805 24.63 -17.74 -14.23
N ILE A 806 24.54 -19.05 -14.01
CA ILE A 806 23.69 -19.63 -12.96
C ILE A 806 24.59 -19.98 -11.77
N ALA A 807 24.23 -19.50 -10.59
CA ALA A 807 25.05 -19.59 -9.40
C ALA A 807 24.26 -20.01 -8.15
N LYS A 808 24.97 -20.66 -7.23
CA LYS A 808 24.49 -20.95 -5.87
C LYS A 808 24.82 -19.79 -4.95
N CYS A 809 23.84 -19.29 -4.20
CA CYS A 809 24.04 -18.27 -3.18
C CYS A 809 24.89 -18.79 -2.04
N THR A 810 26.00 -18.10 -1.75
CA THR A 810 26.95 -18.49 -0.69
C THR A 810 27.04 -17.47 0.44
N LEU A 811 26.72 -16.20 0.18
CA LEU A 811 26.72 -15.15 1.20
C LEU A 811 25.74 -14.04 0.84
N ILE A 812 25.10 -13.47 1.86
CA ILE A 812 24.25 -12.28 1.72
C ILE A 812 24.72 -11.25 2.74
N LYS A 813 25.01 -10.02 2.27
CA LYS A 813 25.41 -8.89 3.11
C LYS A 813 24.40 -7.77 3.03
N GLN A 814 24.03 -7.20 4.18
CA GLN A 814 23.19 -6.02 4.30
C GLN A 814 24.03 -4.82 4.74
N GLY A 815 24.04 -3.77 3.92
CA GLY A 815 24.70 -2.49 4.22
C GLY A 815 25.24 -1.77 2.98
N PRO A 816 25.41 -0.44 3.03
CA PRO A 816 26.02 0.31 1.93
C PRO A 816 27.47 -0.14 1.72
N SER A 817 27.87 -0.27 0.45
CA SER A 817 29.19 -0.74 0.02
C SER A 817 30.31 0.00 0.75
N GLY A 818 30.95 -0.65 1.74
CA GLY A 818 32.13 -0.13 2.46
C GLY A 818 32.01 0.03 3.98
N ALA A 819 30.83 -0.12 4.60
CA ALA A 819 30.68 -0.14 6.06
C ALA A 819 30.62 -1.59 6.62
N LYS A 820 30.86 -1.77 7.94
CA LYS A 820 30.75 -3.08 8.63
C LYS A 820 29.39 -3.72 8.34
N SER A 821 29.37 -4.65 7.39
CA SER A 821 28.14 -5.21 6.82
C SER A 821 27.72 -6.42 7.64
N ALA A 822 26.45 -6.48 8.06
CA ALA A 822 25.91 -7.66 8.73
C ALA A 822 25.56 -8.73 7.68
N SER A 823 25.96 -9.98 7.91
CA SER A 823 25.53 -11.11 7.09
C SER A 823 24.12 -11.54 7.50
N THR A 824 23.23 -11.73 6.53
CA THR A 824 21.88 -12.26 6.74
C THR A 824 21.72 -13.62 6.05
N SER A 825 20.77 -14.43 6.49
CA SER A 825 20.47 -15.74 5.89
C SER A 825 19.41 -15.67 4.79
N ALA A 826 18.68 -14.56 4.67
CA ALA A 826 17.60 -14.38 3.70
C ALA A 826 17.33 -12.90 3.35
N ILE A 827 16.73 -12.67 2.17
CA ILE A 827 16.26 -11.36 1.67
C ILE A 827 14.83 -11.51 1.13
N PRO A 828 13.89 -10.61 1.44
CA PRO A 828 12.60 -10.54 0.75
C PRO A 828 12.76 -10.35 -0.77
N LEU A 829 12.07 -11.16 -1.57
CA LEU A 829 12.16 -11.08 -3.05
C LEU A 829 11.81 -9.69 -3.58
N GLY A 830 10.84 -8.99 -2.97
CA GLY A 830 10.47 -7.62 -3.33
C GLY A 830 11.60 -6.61 -3.13
N GLU A 831 12.54 -6.87 -2.22
CA GLU A 831 13.69 -6.00 -1.98
C GLU A 831 14.83 -6.23 -3.00
N LEU A 832 14.83 -7.34 -3.75
CA LEU A 832 15.84 -7.60 -4.77
C LEU A 832 15.79 -6.56 -5.91
N HIS A 833 14.59 -6.07 -6.24
CA HIS A 833 14.39 -5.23 -7.43
C HIS A 833 14.51 -3.73 -7.17
N LEU A 834 14.56 -3.31 -5.91
CA LEU A 834 14.61 -1.90 -5.52
C LEU A 834 15.95 -1.26 -5.93
N PRO A 835 15.94 -0.05 -6.54
CA PRO A 835 17.17 0.70 -6.84
C PRO A 835 18.05 0.98 -5.61
N SER A 836 17.41 1.17 -4.46
CA SER A 836 18.03 1.46 -3.15
C SER A 836 18.30 0.21 -2.31
N SER A 837 18.19 -0.99 -2.88
CA SER A 837 18.37 -2.24 -2.14
C SER A 837 19.74 -2.29 -1.44
N PRO A 838 19.81 -2.46 -0.11
CA PRO A 838 21.07 -2.43 0.64
C PRO A 838 21.81 -3.76 0.59
N TYR A 839 21.40 -4.71 -0.26
CA TYR A 839 21.92 -6.07 -0.25
C TYR A 839 22.92 -6.34 -1.38
N THR A 840 23.99 -7.02 -1.01
CA THR A 840 24.95 -7.62 -1.94
C THR A 840 24.94 -9.13 -1.73
N ILE A 841 24.84 -9.88 -2.83
CA ILE A 841 24.76 -11.34 -2.81
C ILE A 841 26.02 -11.90 -3.47
N SER A 842 26.63 -12.89 -2.83
CA SER A 842 27.76 -13.62 -3.37
C SER A 842 27.36 -15.02 -3.80
N GLY A 843 27.96 -15.53 -4.88
CA GLY A 843 27.66 -16.87 -5.39
C GLY A 843 28.84 -17.59 -6.02
N GLN A 844 28.68 -18.91 -6.19
CA GLN A 844 29.56 -19.77 -6.99
C GLN A 844 28.80 -20.26 -8.21
N ILE A 845 29.41 -20.18 -9.38
CA ILE A 845 28.76 -20.44 -10.68
C ILE A 845 28.79 -21.93 -11.01
N PHE A 846 27.66 -22.53 -11.37
CA PHE A 846 27.58 -23.92 -11.82
C PHE A 846 28.21 -24.13 -13.19
N SER A 847 28.93 -25.24 -13.36
CA SER A 847 29.35 -25.73 -14.68
C SER A 847 28.21 -26.54 -15.30
N LEU A 848 27.66 -26.05 -16.42
CA LEU A 848 26.45 -26.61 -17.02
C LEU A 848 26.74 -27.28 -18.36
N ILE A 849 26.27 -28.51 -18.53
CA ILE A 849 26.37 -29.30 -19.76
C ILE A 849 25.05 -29.21 -20.54
N PRO A 850 25.09 -28.91 -21.85
CA PRO A 850 23.89 -28.92 -22.68
C PRO A 850 23.37 -30.33 -22.94
N ILE A 851 22.05 -30.52 -22.85
CA ILE A 851 21.36 -31.75 -23.27
C ILE A 851 20.78 -31.53 -24.67
N PRO A 852 21.24 -32.28 -25.69
CA PRO A 852 20.73 -32.14 -27.06
C PRO A 852 19.22 -32.43 -27.15
N SER A 853 18.49 -31.61 -27.90
CA SER A 853 17.09 -31.91 -28.26
C SER A 853 17.03 -32.66 -29.59
N THR A 854 16.16 -33.65 -29.72
CA THR A 854 15.95 -34.40 -30.98
C THR A 854 15.24 -33.58 -32.07
N SER A 855 14.68 -32.42 -31.72
CA SER A 855 13.81 -31.62 -32.61
C SER A 855 14.32 -30.20 -32.92
N ASN A 856 15.41 -29.74 -32.29
CA ASN A 856 15.92 -28.37 -32.45
C ASN A 856 17.46 -28.36 -32.41
N PRO A 857 18.16 -27.51 -33.19
CA PRO A 857 19.63 -27.42 -33.16
C PRO A 857 20.18 -26.80 -31.87
N ASN A 858 19.34 -26.18 -31.04
CA ASN A 858 19.71 -25.67 -29.71
C ASN A 858 19.41 -26.73 -28.62
N PRO A 859 20.21 -26.78 -27.53
CA PRO A 859 19.94 -27.70 -26.42
C PRO A 859 18.57 -27.41 -25.81
N GLY A 860 17.77 -28.46 -25.56
CA GLY A 860 16.44 -28.29 -24.96
C GLY A 860 16.48 -28.06 -23.44
N LYS A 861 17.56 -28.50 -22.80
CA LYS A 861 17.79 -28.43 -21.35
C LYS A 861 19.28 -28.33 -21.04
N TRP A 862 19.62 -27.86 -19.85
CA TRP A 862 20.99 -27.77 -19.31
C TRP A 862 21.08 -28.52 -17.99
N ALA A 863 22.10 -29.34 -17.80
CA ALA A 863 22.33 -30.10 -16.56
C ALA A 863 23.60 -29.62 -15.85
N TRP A 864 23.57 -29.58 -14.53
CA TRP A 864 24.76 -29.33 -13.73
C TRP A 864 25.69 -30.56 -13.73
N ASP A 865 26.97 -30.38 -14.07
CA ASP A 865 27.94 -31.49 -14.12
C ASP A 865 28.42 -31.97 -12.73
N GLY A 866 27.96 -31.29 -11.67
CA GLY A 866 28.38 -31.54 -10.30
C GLY A 866 29.59 -30.73 -9.85
N ASP A 867 30.07 -29.77 -10.65
CA ASP A 867 31.20 -28.89 -10.31
C ASP A 867 30.90 -27.40 -10.56
N PHE A 868 31.76 -26.52 -10.07
CA PHE A 868 31.65 -25.07 -10.27
C PHE A 868 32.67 -24.58 -11.31
N ILE A 869 32.29 -23.53 -12.04
CA ILE A 869 33.17 -22.93 -13.06
C ILE A 869 34.38 -22.28 -12.40
N THR A 870 35.55 -22.47 -13.01
CA THR A 870 36.80 -21.79 -12.59
C THR A 870 37.12 -20.65 -13.57
N LEU A 871 37.04 -19.39 -13.10
CA LEU A 871 37.35 -18.19 -13.89
C LEU A 871 38.73 -17.62 -13.55
N LEU A 872 39.25 -16.76 -14.44
CA LEU A 872 40.50 -16.01 -14.25
C LEU A 872 40.17 -14.55 -13.83
N LEU A 873 40.84 -14.04 -12.78
CA LEU A 873 40.65 -12.67 -12.29
C LEU A 873 41.68 -11.69 -12.84
N THR A 874 41.28 -10.42 -12.98
CA THR A 874 42.17 -9.27 -13.07
C THR A 874 42.57 -8.81 -11.66
N MET A 875 43.87 -8.80 -11.34
CA MET A 875 44.32 -8.12 -10.11
C MET A 875 44.30 -6.60 -10.31
N LYS A 876 43.49 -5.88 -9.52
CA LYS A 876 43.59 -4.41 -9.41
C LYS A 876 44.79 -4.05 -8.52
N GLY A 877 45.94 -3.86 -9.13
CA GLY A 877 47.16 -3.31 -8.53
C GLY A 877 48.00 -2.59 -9.58
N ALA A 878 48.53 -1.43 -9.22
CA ALA A 878 49.22 -0.43 -10.04
C ALA A 878 50.08 -0.93 -11.22
N ALA A 879 49.95 -0.22 -12.36
CA ALA A 879 50.88 -0.13 -13.50
C ALA A 879 51.98 -1.21 -13.59
N GLY A 880 51.60 -2.39 -14.08
CA GLY A 880 52.52 -3.47 -14.44
C GLY A 880 51.72 -4.61 -15.07
N LYS A 881 52.22 -5.21 -16.15
CA LYS A 881 51.57 -6.29 -16.92
C LYS A 881 51.03 -7.38 -15.98
N GLY A 882 49.71 -7.51 -15.87
CA GLY A 882 49.06 -8.45 -14.95
C GLY A 882 49.06 -9.88 -15.49
N GLU A 883 49.66 -10.81 -14.74
CA GLU A 883 49.52 -12.26 -14.95
C GLU A 883 48.16 -12.76 -14.46
N ALA A 884 47.52 -13.65 -15.22
CA ALA A 884 46.26 -14.30 -14.84
C ALA A 884 46.54 -15.49 -13.90
N SER A 885 45.99 -15.47 -12.67
CA SER A 885 46.04 -16.60 -11.73
C SER A 885 44.72 -17.38 -11.71
N ARG A 886 44.81 -18.72 -11.68
CA ARG A 886 43.65 -19.62 -11.45
C ARG A 886 43.26 -19.60 -9.98
N ILE A 887 41.98 -19.37 -9.68
CA ILE A 887 41.44 -19.45 -8.31
C ILE A 887 40.26 -20.42 -8.30
N ASN A 888 40.39 -21.54 -7.59
CA ASN A 888 39.42 -22.64 -7.61
C ASN A 888 38.10 -22.35 -6.86
N ASN A 889 37.98 -21.22 -6.16
CA ASN A 889 36.78 -20.87 -5.37
C ASN A 889 36.43 -19.39 -5.54
N LEU A 890 35.93 -19.03 -6.71
CA LEU A 890 35.47 -17.69 -7.01
C LEU A 890 34.11 -17.41 -6.36
N GLN A 891 34.12 -16.74 -5.21
CA GLN A 891 32.95 -16.02 -4.71
C GLN A 891 32.92 -14.64 -5.38
N PHE A 892 32.12 -14.50 -6.43
CA PHE A 892 31.80 -13.18 -6.97
C PHE A 892 30.69 -12.55 -6.13
N SER A 893 30.59 -11.22 -6.14
CA SER A 893 29.51 -10.50 -5.45
C SER A 893 28.83 -9.55 -6.42
N VAL A 894 27.51 -9.52 -6.38
CA VAL A 894 26.68 -8.65 -7.20
C VAL A 894 25.63 -7.94 -6.35
N PRO A 895 25.23 -6.71 -6.70
CA PRO A 895 24.04 -6.09 -6.14
C PRO A 895 22.82 -6.99 -6.33
N SER A 896 21.93 -7.03 -5.34
CA SER A 896 20.67 -7.80 -5.38
C SER A 896 19.83 -7.55 -6.65
N ARG A 897 19.91 -6.34 -7.22
CA ARG A 897 19.19 -5.94 -8.44
C ARG A 897 19.66 -6.63 -9.72
N LEU A 898 20.90 -7.12 -9.74
CA LEU A 898 21.50 -7.88 -10.84
C LEU A 898 21.30 -9.39 -10.70
N ILE A 899 20.32 -9.81 -9.91
CA ILE A 899 19.99 -11.21 -9.71
C ILE A 899 18.54 -11.51 -10.12
N ASP A 900 18.35 -12.67 -10.77
CA ASP A 900 17.05 -13.29 -10.97
C ASP A 900 17.04 -14.63 -10.20
N PRO A 901 16.24 -14.77 -9.13
CA PRO A 901 16.17 -16.03 -8.39
C PRO A 901 15.45 -17.08 -9.24
N ILE A 902 16.11 -18.22 -9.46
CA ILE A 902 15.61 -19.30 -10.32
C ILE A 902 15.58 -20.66 -9.63
N HIS A 903 15.68 -20.69 -8.30
CA HIS A 903 15.74 -21.93 -7.54
C HIS A 903 14.54 -22.85 -7.78
N ASN A 904 13.35 -22.29 -7.88
CA ASN A 904 12.11 -23.01 -8.20
C ASN A 904 12.00 -23.46 -9.67
N LYS A 905 12.93 -23.03 -10.53
CA LYS A 905 13.02 -23.43 -11.94
C LYS A 905 14.08 -24.53 -12.17
N ALA A 906 14.83 -24.90 -11.13
CA ALA A 906 15.78 -26.00 -11.18
C ALA A 906 15.08 -27.32 -10.85
N GLU A 907 15.05 -28.28 -11.78
CA GLU A 907 14.50 -29.61 -11.54
C GLU A 907 15.62 -30.54 -11.05
N GLU A 908 15.52 -31.05 -9.81
CA GLU A 908 16.47 -32.07 -9.32
C GLU A 908 16.13 -33.42 -9.96
N THR A 909 17.13 -34.06 -10.57
CA THR A 909 17.00 -35.38 -11.21
C THR A 909 18.19 -36.26 -10.88
N LEU A 910 18.07 -37.57 -11.13
CA LEU A 910 19.20 -38.49 -11.06
C LEU A 910 20.06 -38.34 -12.32
N ALA A 911 21.38 -38.26 -12.15
CA ALA A 911 22.31 -38.10 -13.26
C ALA A 911 22.24 -39.25 -14.29
N PHE A 912 21.88 -40.45 -13.83
CA PHE A 912 21.69 -41.62 -14.69
C PHE A 912 20.54 -41.46 -15.70
N ASP A 913 19.44 -40.80 -15.28
CA ASP A 913 18.21 -40.68 -16.08
C ASP A 913 18.38 -39.77 -17.31
N ILE A 914 19.42 -38.93 -17.32
CA ILE A 914 19.70 -37.97 -18.39
C ILE A 914 20.98 -38.28 -19.18
N THR A 915 21.68 -39.36 -18.87
CA THR A 915 22.91 -39.81 -19.58
C THR A 915 23.99 -38.72 -19.74
N VAL A 916 24.10 -37.81 -18.77
CA VAL A 916 25.13 -36.76 -18.74
C VAL A 916 26.27 -37.18 -17.80
N PRO A 917 27.56 -36.96 -18.16
CA PRO A 917 28.68 -37.23 -17.25
C PRO A 917 28.66 -36.23 -16.07
N CYS A 918 27.93 -36.57 -15.00
CA CYS A 918 27.89 -35.81 -13.75
C CYS A 918 28.76 -36.48 -12.67
N LYS A 919 29.42 -35.67 -11.84
CA LYS A 919 30.24 -36.16 -10.72
C LYS A 919 29.43 -36.66 -9.51
N HIS A 920 28.13 -36.36 -9.48
CA HIS A 920 27.21 -36.66 -8.37
C HIS A 920 26.00 -37.47 -8.86
N GLU A 921 25.42 -38.27 -7.96
CA GLU A 921 24.22 -39.09 -8.27
C GLU A 921 22.98 -38.25 -8.59
N LYS A 922 22.89 -37.04 -8.02
CA LYS A 922 21.83 -36.06 -8.29
C LYS A 922 22.38 -34.83 -8.97
N THR A 923 21.60 -34.25 -9.87
CA THR A 923 21.93 -33.03 -10.61
C THR A 923 20.72 -32.10 -10.75
N TRP A 924 20.99 -30.83 -11.06
CA TRP A 924 19.95 -29.84 -11.37
C TRP A 924 19.84 -29.64 -12.87
N LEU A 925 18.60 -29.70 -13.36
CA LEU A 925 18.20 -29.42 -14.73
C LEU A 925 17.56 -28.03 -14.83
N PHE A 926 17.91 -27.32 -15.89
CA PHE A 926 17.36 -26.01 -16.23
C PHE A 926 16.81 -26.05 -17.66
N SER A 927 15.57 -25.61 -17.87
CA SER A 927 14.99 -25.54 -19.22
C SER A 927 15.58 -24.38 -20.01
N ASP A 928 15.78 -24.55 -21.32
CA ASP A 928 16.31 -23.49 -22.19
C ASP A 928 15.44 -22.22 -22.14
N ALA A 929 14.12 -22.41 -22.10
CA ALA A 929 13.11 -21.34 -21.98
C ALA A 929 13.24 -20.55 -20.67
N ASP A 930 13.50 -21.21 -19.54
CA ASP A 930 13.68 -20.55 -18.25
C ASP A 930 14.94 -19.70 -18.21
N ILE A 931 16.04 -20.25 -18.76
CA ILE A 931 17.32 -19.54 -18.83
C ILE A 931 17.20 -18.32 -19.74
N LEU A 932 16.53 -18.44 -20.90
CA LEU A 932 16.27 -17.33 -21.81
C LEU A 932 15.38 -16.26 -21.18
N GLN A 933 14.34 -16.65 -20.44
CA GLN A 933 13.49 -15.70 -19.74
C GLN A 933 14.27 -14.90 -18.69
N SER A 934 15.15 -15.56 -17.94
CA SER A 934 16.04 -14.90 -16.96
C SER A 934 17.03 -13.96 -17.64
N TRP A 935 17.55 -14.31 -18.82
CA TRP A 935 18.36 -13.41 -19.64
C TRP A 935 17.59 -12.12 -19.97
N TYR A 936 16.40 -12.23 -20.55
CA TYR A 936 15.61 -11.06 -20.94
C TYR A 936 15.30 -10.14 -19.75
N ARG A 937 14.94 -10.70 -18.59
CA ARG A 937 14.68 -9.92 -17.38
C ARG A 937 15.90 -9.14 -16.92
N LEU A 938 17.06 -9.81 -16.82
CA LEU A 938 18.30 -9.18 -16.37
C LEU A 938 18.80 -8.15 -17.39
N TYR A 939 18.70 -8.44 -18.68
CA TYR A 939 19.12 -7.54 -19.75
C TYR A 939 18.25 -6.28 -19.82
N ASN A 940 16.93 -6.40 -19.72
CA ASN A 940 16.02 -5.26 -19.67
C ASN A 940 16.28 -4.37 -18.45
N ARG A 941 16.64 -4.94 -17.30
CA ARG A 941 17.04 -4.16 -16.12
C ARG A 941 18.33 -3.37 -16.34
N ILE A 942 19.29 -3.94 -17.07
CA ILE A 942 20.55 -3.25 -17.42
C ILE A 942 20.25 -2.10 -18.39
N LEU A 943 19.43 -2.34 -19.43
CA LEU A 943 19.03 -1.29 -20.38
C LEU A 943 18.29 -0.12 -19.71
N GLY A 944 17.44 -0.43 -18.73
CA GLY A 944 16.69 0.58 -17.97
C GLY A 944 17.50 1.33 -16.90
N ASP A 945 18.69 0.86 -16.53
CA ASP A 945 19.55 1.51 -15.53
C ASP A 945 21.04 1.44 -15.91
N ARG A 946 21.53 2.54 -16.49
CA ARG A 946 22.92 2.68 -16.91
C ARG A 946 23.92 2.56 -15.75
N THR A 947 23.51 2.78 -14.50
CA THR A 947 24.42 2.64 -13.33
C THR A 947 24.80 1.18 -13.04
N LEU A 948 24.08 0.21 -13.63
CA LEU A 948 24.37 -1.22 -13.50
C LEU A 948 25.43 -1.72 -14.49
N HIS A 949 25.72 -0.97 -15.55
CA HIS A 949 26.66 -1.37 -16.62
C HIS A 949 28.09 -1.59 -16.11
N ASP A 950 28.48 -0.97 -14.99
CA ASP A 950 29.82 -1.14 -14.41
C ASP A 950 29.84 -2.01 -13.16
N LYS A 951 28.69 -2.58 -12.76
CA LYS A 951 28.52 -3.32 -11.51
C LYS A 951 28.48 -4.84 -11.66
N PHE A 952 28.43 -5.38 -12.88
CA PHE A 952 28.54 -6.83 -13.08
C PHE A 952 30.00 -7.32 -12.93
N PRO A 953 30.21 -8.58 -12.51
CA PRO A 953 31.55 -9.13 -12.35
C PRO A 953 32.26 -9.27 -13.70
N LYS A 954 33.50 -8.77 -13.79
CA LYS A 954 34.35 -8.84 -14.99
C LYS A 954 35.54 -9.78 -14.74
N PHE A 955 35.72 -10.77 -15.60
CA PHE A 955 36.75 -11.80 -15.58
C PHE A 955 37.51 -11.79 -16.91
N THR A 956 38.72 -12.37 -16.93
CA THR A 956 39.63 -12.35 -18.10
C THR A 956 39.62 -13.63 -18.92
N GLY A 957 39.00 -14.68 -18.42
CA GLY A 957 38.78 -15.93 -19.15
C GLY A 957 38.10 -16.98 -18.29
N VAL A 958 37.59 -18.02 -18.93
CA VAL A 958 37.11 -19.24 -18.28
C VAL A 958 38.21 -20.29 -18.42
N SER A 959 38.63 -20.89 -17.30
CA SER A 959 39.71 -21.87 -17.28
C SER A 959 39.24 -23.32 -17.20
N ASP A 960 38.04 -23.55 -16.67
CA ASP A 960 37.38 -24.87 -16.63
C ASP A 960 35.86 -24.68 -16.43
N GLY A 961 35.04 -25.53 -17.06
CA GLY A 961 33.58 -25.49 -17.07
C GLY A 961 32.92 -24.76 -18.25
N SER A 962 31.59 -24.88 -18.38
CA SER A 962 30.80 -24.34 -19.50
C SER A 962 29.60 -23.49 -19.08
N PHE A 963 29.23 -22.51 -19.92
CA PHE A 963 28.13 -21.57 -19.71
C PHE A 963 27.00 -21.78 -20.73
N PRO A 964 25.75 -21.43 -20.37
CA PRO A 964 24.60 -21.61 -21.24
C PRO A 964 24.63 -20.71 -22.49
N TYR A 965 24.97 -19.42 -22.37
CA TYR A 965 24.94 -18.48 -23.51
C TYR A 965 26.07 -17.44 -23.47
N GLU A 966 26.62 -17.09 -24.64
CA GLU A 966 27.53 -15.96 -24.86
C GLU A 966 26.99 -15.05 -25.97
N ILE A 967 27.02 -13.73 -25.75
CA ILE A 967 26.59 -12.72 -26.72
C ILE A 967 27.72 -11.73 -27.01
N SER A 968 28.05 -11.57 -28.29
CA SER A 968 28.91 -10.49 -28.79
C SER A 968 28.14 -9.17 -28.84
N PRO A 969 28.62 -8.06 -28.25
CA PRO A 969 27.95 -6.78 -28.32
C PRO A 969 28.13 -6.18 -29.71
N SER A 970 27.23 -6.51 -30.63
CA SER A 970 27.05 -5.79 -31.88
C SER A 970 25.83 -4.89 -31.76
N ALA A 971 26.09 -3.59 -31.61
CA ALA A 971 25.18 -2.44 -31.74
C ALA A 971 23.68 -2.65 -31.40
N GLY A 972 23.32 -2.48 -30.12
CA GLY A 972 22.02 -1.94 -29.69
C GLY A 972 20.75 -2.74 -29.99
N LYS A 973 20.82 -3.94 -30.58
CA LYS A 973 19.68 -4.84 -30.80
C LYS A 973 19.84 -6.12 -29.98
N VAL A 974 18.72 -6.69 -29.53
CA VAL A 974 18.69 -8.04 -28.95
C VAL A 974 19.27 -9.00 -30.00
N PRO A 975 20.34 -9.77 -29.69
CA PRO A 975 20.91 -10.70 -30.65
C PRO A 975 19.87 -11.75 -31.02
N ARG A 976 19.65 -11.95 -32.33
CA ARG A 976 18.79 -13.04 -32.84
C ARG A 976 19.47 -14.41 -32.75
N ASP A 977 20.79 -14.42 -32.64
CA ASP A 977 21.61 -15.64 -32.65
C ASP A 977 22.35 -15.79 -31.31
N TYR A 978 21.94 -16.78 -30.52
CA TYR A 978 22.66 -17.20 -29.31
C TYR A 978 23.78 -18.15 -29.73
N LEU A 979 25.03 -17.80 -29.45
CA LEU A 979 26.15 -18.72 -29.67
C LEU A 979 26.32 -19.56 -28.41
N PHE A 980 26.01 -20.85 -28.51
CA PHE A 980 26.49 -21.83 -27.53
C PHE A 980 28.00 -21.97 -27.75
N ARG A 981 28.78 -21.91 -26.67
CA ARG A 981 30.23 -22.10 -26.77
C ARG A 981 30.72 -23.04 -25.68
N THR A 982 31.12 -24.25 -26.07
CA THR A 982 32.04 -25.05 -25.27
C THR A 982 33.40 -24.35 -25.36
N ILE A 983 33.90 -23.84 -24.24
CA ILE A 983 35.11 -23.01 -24.25
C ILE A 983 36.31 -23.92 -24.55
N ALA A 984 36.91 -23.76 -25.72
CA ALA A 984 38.26 -24.23 -25.97
C ALA A 984 39.21 -23.40 -25.09
N ASN A 985 39.93 -24.07 -24.18
CA ASN A 985 40.91 -23.49 -23.27
C ASN A 985 41.62 -22.29 -23.90
N THR A 986 41.36 -21.08 -23.40
CA THR A 986 42.22 -19.95 -23.73
C THR A 986 43.61 -20.34 -23.26
N ALA A 987 44.53 -20.52 -24.21
CA ALA A 987 45.92 -20.82 -23.91
C ALA A 987 46.47 -19.68 -23.04
N ILE A 988 46.40 -19.87 -21.73
CA ILE A 988 47.23 -19.15 -20.78
C ILE A 988 48.64 -19.52 -21.21
N GLY A 989 49.36 -18.54 -21.77
CA GLY A 989 50.77 -18.71 -22.09
C GLY A 989 51.42 -19.42 -20.93
N GLU A 990 52.13 -20.51 -21.21
CA GLU A 990 52.86 -21.29 -20.23
C GLU A 990 53.65 -20.32 -19.35
N SER A 991 53.14 -20.04 -18.15
CA SER A 991 54.04 -19.71 -17.07
C SER A 991 54.89 -20.95 -16.94
N ASN A 992 56.19 -20.78 -17.18
CA ASN A 992 57.21 -21.81 -17.02
C ASN A 992 57.14 -22.38 -15.60
N ILE A 993 56.21 -23.29 -15.35
CA ILE A 993 56.19 -24.11 -14.15
C ILE A 993 57.10 -25.27 -14.51
N SER A 994 58.36 -25.19 -14.09
CA SER A 994 59.32 -26.27 -14.17
C SER A 994 58.69 -27.53 -13.56
N ARG A 995 58.31 -28.47 -14.42
CA ARG A 995 57.92 -29.82 -14.03
C ARG A 995 59.15 -30.69 -14.15
N HIS A 996 59.57 -31.27 -13.05
CA HIS A 996 60.70 -32.19 -13.03
C HIS A 996 60.19 -33.61 -12.87
N THR A 997 60.78 -34.52 -13.64
CA THR A 997 60.46 -35.93 -13.60
C THR A 997 60.93 -36.53 -12.27
N CYS A 998 60.00 -37.15 -11.53
CA CYS A 998 60.31 -37.88 -10.31
C CYS A 998 61.27 -39.04 -10.62
N ARG A 999 62.43 -39.10 -9.97
CA ARG A 999 63.42 -40.17 -10.27
C ARG A 999 62.94 -41.57 -9.87
N ILE A 1000 61.99 -41.64 -8.93
CA ILE A 1000 61.45 -42.90 -8.40
C ILE A 1000 60.41 -43.47 -9.36
N CYS A 1001 59.36 -42.69 -9.70
CA CYS A 1001 58.23 -43.19 -10.50
C CYS A 1001 58.14 -42.63 -11.93
N GLN A 1002 59.09 -41.79 -12.32
CA GLN A 1002 59.20 -41.17 -13.66
C GLN A 1002 58.00 -40.29 -14.06
N LYS A 1003 57.13 -39.92 -13.12
CA LYS A 1003 56.02 -38.99 -13.38
C LYS A 1003 56.52 -37.54 -13.33
N PRO A 1004 56.06 -36.65 -14.23
CA PRO A 1004 56.39 -35.22 -14.15
C PRO A 1004 55.64 -34.57 -12.99
N VAL A 1005 56.37 -34.01 -12.03
CA VAL A 1005 55.81 -33.39 -10.83
C VAL A 1005 56.19 -31.90 -10.79
N LYS A 1006 55.24 -31.05 -10.41
CA LYS A 1006 55.49 -29.61 -10.21
C LYS A 1006 56.46 -29.42 -9.06
N ASP A 1007 57.44 -28.53 -9.18
CA ASP A 1007 58.43 -28.32 -8.12
C ASP A 1007 57.82 -28.14 -6.74
N THR A 1008 56.78 -27.32 -6.60
CA THR A 1008 56.13 -27.08 -5.30
C THR A 1008 55.56 -28.31 -4.59
N ASP A 1009 55.28 -29.39 -5.33
CA ASP A 1009 54.65 -30.60 -4.81
C ASP A 1009 55.62 -31.80 -4.77
N ARG A 1010 56.89 -31.61 -5.14
CA ARG A 1010 57.88 -32.70 -5.23
C ARG A 1010 58.22 -33.31 -3.89
N GLN A 1011 58.42 -32.49 -2.86
CA GLN A 1011 58.67 -33.01 -1.51
C GLN A 1011 57.50 -33.86 -1.02
N THR A 1012 56.26 -33.46 -1.32
CA THR A 1012 55.08 -34.24 -0.97
C THR A 1012 55.03 -35.56 -1.73
N HIS A 1013 55.23 -35.51 -3.04
CA HIS A 1013 55.18 -36.67 -3.90
C HIS A 1013 56.27 -37.71 -3.56
N VAL A 1014 57.52 -37.26 -3.36
CA VAL A 1014 58.63 -38.16 -3.01
C VAL A 1014 58.51 -38.67 -1.57
N GLY A 1015 58.04 -37.84 -0.63
CA GLY A 1015 57.76 -38.27 0.72
C GLY A 1015 56.73 -39.41 0.80
N HIS A 1016 55.75 -39.44 -0.11
CA HIS A 1016 54.81 -40.55 -0.24
C HIS A 1016 55.48 -41.88 -0.60
N HIS A 1017 56.42 -41.85 -1.55
CA HIS A 1017 57.20 -43.03 -1.92
C HIS A 1017 58.10 -43.50 -0.77
N ILE A 1018 58.73 -42.57 -0.04
CA ILE A 1018 59.58 -42.89 1.11
C ILE A 1018 58.76 -43.50 2.25
N LEU A 1019 57.58 -42.95 2.54
CA LEU A 1019 56.73 -43.46 3.60
C LEU A 1019 56.18 -44.86 3.28
N LYS A 1020 55.75 -45.09 2.02
CA LYS A 1020 55.37 -46.44 1.56
C LYS A 1020 56.51 -47.44 1.73
N ALA A 1021 57.74 -47.05 1.36
CA ALA A 1021 58.91 -47.89 1.52
C ALA A 1021 59.21 -48.20 2.99
N PHE A 1022 59.14 -47.21 3.90
CA PHE A 1022 59.31 -47.44 5.34
C PHE A 1022 58.21 -48.31 5.96
N CYS A 1023 56.98 -48.21 5.46
CA CYS A 1023 55.85 -49.03 5.90
C CYS A 1023 55.82 -50.42 5.24
N GLY A 1024 56.80 -50.78 4.41
CA GLY A 1024 56.86 -52.07 3.70
C GLY A 1024 55.78 -52.26 2.64
N VAL A 1025 55.13 -51.18 2.19
CA VAL A 1025 54.08 -51.20 1.17
C VAL A 1025 54.72 -51.14 -0.22
N VAL A 1026 54.45 -52.14 -1.06
CA VAL A 1026 54.96 -52.20 -2.44
C VAL A 1026 54.40 -51.02 -3.26
N ASP A 1027 55.28 -50.18 -3.79
CA ASP A 1027 54.90 -49.17 -4.78
C ASP A 1027 55.22 -49.67 -6.18
N GLU A 1028 54.22 -50.24 -6.83
CA GLU A 1028 54.30 -50.86 -8.17
C GLU A 1028 54.84 -49.90 -9.26
N SER A 1029 54.84 -48.59 -8.98
CA SER A 1029 55.31 -47.56 -9.91
C SER A 1029 56.73 -47.05 -9.65
N ALA A 1030 57.47 -47.57 -8.65
CA ALA A 1030 58.72 -47.00 -8.14
C ALA A 1030 59.98 -47.86 -8.43
N LYS A 1031 61.09 -47.26 -8.89
CA LYS A 1031 62.37 -47.94 -9.19
C LYS A 1031 63.28 -48.22 -7.97
N SER A 1032 62.74 -48.23 -6.74
CA SER A 1032 63.39 -48.34 -5.42
C SER A 1032 63.81 -47.01 -4.76
N VAL A 1033 63.60 -46.93 -3.43
CA VAL A 1033 63.96 -45.81 -2.54
C VAL A 1033 65.11 -46.28 -1.66
N SER A 1034 66.08 -45.40 -1.35
CA SER A 1034 67.19 -45.74 -0.46
C SER A 1034 66.70 -46.16 0.91
N VAL A 1035 67.26 -47.25 1.43
CA VAL A 1035 66.99 -47.75 2.79
C VAL A 1035 67.86 -47.04 3.84
N SER A 1036 68.98 -46.44 3.41
CA SER A 1036 69.89 -45.67 4.26
C SER A 1036 69.69 -44.19 4.00
N TYR A 1037 69.06 -43.48 4.94
CA TYR A 1037 68.76 -42.04 4.90
C TYR A 1037 68.25 -41.52 3.54
N PRO A 1038 67.02 -41.86 3.11
CA PRO A 1038 66.47 -41.38 1.85
C PRO A 1038 66.26 -39.86 1.83
N CYS A 1039 66.67 -39.21 0.75
CA CYS A 1039 66.47 -37.78 0.51
C CYS A 1039 65.01 -37.47 0.21
N GLY A 1040 64.40 -36.52 0.93
CA GLY A 1040 63.00 -36.09 0.75
C GLY A 1040 62.63 -35.51 -0.62
N LEU A 1041 63.60 -35.31 -1.54
CA LEU A 1041 63.39 -34.72 -2.87
C LEU A 1041 63.67 -35.67 -4.04
N CYS A 1042 64.46 -36.73 -3.83
CA CYS A 1042 64.77 -37.70 -4.88
C CYS A 1042 64.71 -39.17 -4.43
N GLY A 1043 64.62 -39.45 -3.14
CA GLY A 1043 64.62 -40.80 -2.55
C GLY A 1043 65.98 -41.51 -2.51
N GLY A 1044 67.07 -40.89 -2.99
CA GLY A 1044 68.42 -41.46 -2.93
C GLY A 1044 69.11 -41.31 -1.56
N PRO A 1045 70.21 -42.02 -1.27
CA PRO A 1045 70.89 -41.95 0.02
C PRO A 1045 71.52 -40.58 0.27
N THR A 1046 71.37 -40.04 1.48
CA THR A 1046 72.09 -38.84 1.92
C THR A 1046 73.42 -39.16 2.62
N SER A 1047 73.69 -40.43 2.94
CA SER A 1047 74.89 -40.90 3.65
C SER A 1047 76.19 -40.84 2.83
N ASP A 1048 76.11 -40.90 1.49
CA ASP A 1048 77.28 -40.84 0.61
C ASP A 1048 77.66 -39.40 0.18
N GLY A 1049 77.07 -38.38 0.80
CA GLY A 1049 77.36 -36.96 0.55
C GLY A 1049 76.73 -36.37 -0.71
N ALA A 1050 76.01 -37.15 -1.52
CA ALA A 1050 75.44 -36.72 -2.79
C ALA A 1050 74.12 -35.92 -2.68
N CYS A 1051 73.48 -35.88 -1.50
CA CYS A 1051 72.20 -35.22 -1.27
C CYS A 1051 72.12 -34.58 0.13
N ASN A 1052 73.08 -33.72 0.46
CA ASN A 1052 73.11 -33.03 1.76
C ASN A 1052 71.96 -32.04 1.90
N ILE A 1053 71.49 -31.86 3.15
CA ILE A 1053 70.37 -30.98 3.48
C ILE A 1053 70.75 -30.04 4.62
N ARG A 1054 70.35 -28.77 4.50
CA ARG A 1054 70.60 -27.69 5.45
C ARG A 1054 69.35 -26.81 5.59
N ILE A 1055 69.28 -26.07 6.70
CA ILE A 1055 68.22 -25.07 6.93
C ILE A 1055 68.84 -23.69 6.83
N LYS A 1056 68.39 -22.88 5.86
CA LYS A 1056 68.88 -21.50 5.66
C LYS A 1056 67.70 -20.53 5.61
N GLY A 1057 67.62 -19.62 6.59
CA GLY A 1057 66.56 -18.60 6.66
C GLY A 1057 65.13 -19.16 6.69
N GLY A 1058 64.93 -20.31 7.36
CA GLY A 1058 63.63 -20.99 7.43
C GLY A 1058 63.20 -21.76 6.17
N LYS A 1059 64.09 -21.86 5.17
CA LYS A 1059 63.90 -22.63 3.95
C LYS A 1059 64.79 -23.87 3.93
N ALA A 1060 64.33 -24.91 3.25
CA ALA A 1060 65.12 -26.10 2.96
C ALA A 1060 66.14 -25.77 1.85
N ASP A 1061 67.41 -26.07 2.10
CA ASP A 1061 68.54 -25.84 1.20
C ASP A 1061 69.29 -27.15 1.01
N SER A 1062 69.38 -27.66 -0.22
CA SER A 1062 69.93 -28.99 -0.51
C SER A 1062 70.80 -28.98 -1.75
N ASP A 1063 71.89 -29.76 -1.69
CA ASP A 1063 72.79 -29.95 -2.84
C ASP A 1063 72.27 -31.04 -3.81
N CYS A 1064 71.08 -31.58 -3.55
CA CYS A 1064 70.45 -32.59 -4.38
C CYS A 1064 70.16 -32.04 -5.79
N PRO A 1065 70.41 -32.79 -6.89
CA PRO A 1065 70.05 -32.37 -8.25
C PRO A 1065 68.54 -32.13 -8.45
N SER A 1066 67.73 -32.59 -7.51
CA SER A 1066 66.28 -32.44 -7.46
C SER A 1066 65.83 -31.35 -6.48
N ALA A 1067 66.76 -30.54 -5.97
CA ALA A 1067 66.48 -29.51 -4.99
C ALA A 1067 65.65 -28.36 -5.57
N TYR A 1068 64.71 -27.88 -4.77
CA TYR A 1068 64.01 -26.62 -4.97
C TYR A 1068 63.79 -25.95 -3.61
N PRO A 1069 63.78 -24.61 -3.53
CA PRO A 1069 63.59 -23.92 -2.27
C PRO A 1069 62.12 -23.97 -1.83
N PHE A 1070 61.86 -24.41 -0.59
CA PHE A 1070 60.54 -24.33 0.03
C PHE A 1070 60.62 -23.92 1.51
N LEU A 1071 59.55 -23.29 2.00
CA LEU A 1071 59.44 -22.86 3.39
C LEU A 1071 59.10 -24.05 4.29
N ILE A 1072 59.92 -24.28 5.30
CA ILE A 1072 59.79 -25.43 6.21
C ILE A 1072 58.52 -25.32 7.06
N SER A 1073 58.21 -24.12 7.56
CA SER A 1073 57.01 -23.89 8.38
C SER A 1073 55.72 -24.27 7.66
N ALA A 1074 55.61 -23.97 6.38
CA ALA A 1074 54.45 -24.30 5.57
C ALA A 1074 54.38 -25.80 5.22
N ALA A 1075 55.52 -26.43 4.93
CA ALA A 1075 55.59 -27.86 4.57
C ALA A 1075 55.55 -28.81 5.78
N SER A 1076 55.83 -28.31 6.99
CA SER A 1076 55.77 -29.09 8.23
C SER A 1076 54.34 -29.36 8.72
N GLN A 1077 53.35 -28.64 8.21
CA GLN A 1077 51.94 -28.75 8.59
C GLN A 1077 51.20 -29.69 7.65
N PHE A 1078 50.53 -30.70 8.20
CA PHE A 1078 49.66 -31.58 7.43
C PHE A 1078 48.47 -30.80 6.87
N ARG A 1079 48.19 -30.99 5.58
CA ARG A 1079 46.95 -30.56 4.92
C ARG A 1079 46.48 -31.69 4.01
N GLU A 1080 45.17 -31.89 3.87
CA GLU A 1080 44.64 -32.94 2.98
C GLU A 1080 45.18 -32.84 1.55
N SER A 1081 45.41 -31.63 1.04
CA SER A 1081 46.00 -31.40 -0.29
C SER A 1081 47.52 -31.59 -0.37
N ARG A 1082 48.22 -31.58 0.77
CA ARG A 1082 49.68 -31.80 0.89
C ARG A 1082 49.97 -32.60 2.17
N PRO A 1083 49.74 -33.92 2.15
CA PRO A 1083 49.75 -34.74 3.37
C PRO A 1083 51.15 -35.03 3.92
N CYS A 1084 52.22 -34.74 3.16
CA CYS A 1084 53.58 -35.05 3.58
C CYS A 1084 54.16 -33.95 4.47
N THR A 1085 54.60 -34.31 5.68
CA THR A 1085 55.28 -33.41 6.62
C THR A 1085 56.80 -33.60 6.65
N ASN A 1086 57.37 -34.33 5.68
CA ASN A 1086 58.80 -34.67 5.66
C ASN A 1086 59.67 -33.44 5.31
N VAL A 1087 60.13 -32.72 6.32
CA VAL A 1087 60.96 -31.52 6.18
C VAL A 1087 62.32 -31.70 6.85
N PRO A 1088 63.34 -30.89 6.53
CA PRO A 1088 64.62 -30.94 7.23
C PRO A 1088 64.47 -30.46 8.68
N VAL A 1089 65.11 -31.17 9.61
CA VAL A 1089 65.14 -30.88 11.05
C VAL A 1089 66.60 -30.87 11.50
N ALA A 1090 67.00 -29.83 12.23
CA ALA A 1090 68.34 -29.73 12.81
C ALA A 1090 68.42 -30.49 14.14
N CYS A 1091 69.54 -31.16 14.40
CA CYS A 1091 69.73 -31.92 15.64
C CYS A 1091 69.89 -30.98 16.85
N PRO A 1092 69.05 -31.11 17.91
CA PRO A 1092 69.16 -30.28 19.11
C PRO A 1092 70.26 -30.76 20.07
N LEU A 1093 70.88 -31.93 19.84
CA LEU A 1093 71.87 -32.55 20.73
C LEU A 1093 73.33 -32.18 20.39
N ASN A 1094 73.55 -30.98 19.82
CA ASN A 1094 74.87 -30.39 19.54
C ASN A 1094 75.80 -31.18 18.58
N CYS A 1095 75.28 -32.06 17.70
CA CYS A 1095 76.09 -32.62 16.61
C CYS A 1095 76.15 -31.74 15.34
N ASN A 1096 75.38 -30.64 15.28
CA ASN A 1096 75.26 -29.73 14.13
C ASN A 1096 74.83 -30.38 12.80
N GLU A 1097 74.29 -31.60 12.82
CA GLU A 1097 73.75 -32.25 11.63
C GLU A 1097 72.27 -31.89 11.40
N THR A 1098 71.85 -31.89 10.13
CA THR A 1098 70.46 -31.68 9.71
C THR A 1098 70.02 -32.88 8.89
N HIS A 1099 68.88 -33.47 9.25
CA HIS A 1099 68.34 -34.66 8.59
C HIS A 1099 66.88 -34.43 8.21
N TRP A 1100 66.39 -35.13 7.19
CA TRP A 1100 64.95 -35.16 6.88
C TRP A 1100 64.19 -35.76 8.06
N LYS A 1101 63.00 -35.22 8.38
CA LYS A 1101 62.16 -35.66 9.51
C LYS A 1101 62.01 -37.18 9.55
N TYR A 1102 61.75 -37.81 8.39
CA TYR A 1102 61.56 -39.27 8.32
C TYR A 1102 62.82 -40.08 8.66
N ASN A 1103 64.01 -39.49 8.51
CA ASN A 1103 65.29 -40.15 8.81
C ASN A 1103 65.79 -39.83 10.22
N PHE A 1104 65.13 -38.92 10.93
CA PHE A 1104 65.66 -38.34 12.16
C PHE A 1104 65.69 -39.33 13.32
N GLN A 1105 64.74 -40.27 13.38
CA GLN A 1105 64.75 -41.35 14.37
C GLN A 1105 65.95 -42.27 14.19
N GLN A 1106 66.30 -42.61 12.95
CA GLN A 1106 67.51 -43.38 12.64
C GLN A 1106 68.78 -42.63 13.05
N HIS A 1107 68.86 -41.33 12.78
CA HIS A 1107 69.98 -40.47 13.24
C HIS A 1107 70.17 -40.50 14.75
N LEU A 1108 69.08 -40.35 15.50
CA LEU A 1108 69.13 -40.35 16.96
C LEU A 1108 69.63 -41.70 17.50
N GLN A 1109 69.15 -42.82 16.95
CA GLN A 1109 69.59 -44.16 17.35
C GLN A 1109 71.08 -44.41 17.05
N GLU A 1110 71.57 -43.96 15.89
CA GLU A 1110 72.95 -44.22 15.46
C GLU A 1110 73.98 -43.28 16.08
N ARG A 1111 73.67 -41.98 16.23
CA ARG A 1111 74.64 -40.95 16.67
C ARG A 1111 74.47 -40.51 18.12
N HIS A 1112 73.30 -40.75 18.71
CA HIS A 1112 73.01 -40.33 20.06
C HIS A 1112 72.31 -41.45 20.85
N PRO A 1113 72.93 -42.62 21.10
CA PRO A 1113 72.24 -43.81 21.63
C PRO A 1113 71.44 -43.61 22.94
N THR A 1114 71.76 -42.58 23.71
CA THR A 1114 71.07 -42.20 24.96
C THR A 1114 70.07 -41.04 24.80
N TRP A 1115 69.67 -40.70 23.57
CA TRP A 1115 68.86 -39.51 23.25
C TRP A 1115 67.48 -39.51 23.93
N GLU A 1116 66.90 -40.69 24.18
CA GLU A 1116 65.58 -40.86 24.80
C GLU A 1116 65.50 -40.24 26.21
N GLN A 1117 66.65 -40.10 26.89
CA GLN A 1117 66.71 -39.51 28.22
C GLN A 1117 66.95 -37.99 28.21
N ILE A 1118 67.29 -37.42 27.04
CA ILE A 1118 67.78 -36.04 26.92
C ILE A 1118 66.82 -35.15 26.11
N ILE A 1119 66.17 -35.69 25.08
CA ILE A 1119 65.26 -34.92 24.22
C ILE A 1119 63.89 -34.76 24.89
N SER A 1120 63.30 -33.56 24.78
CA SER A 1120 61.98 -33.29 25.35
C SER A 1120 60.87 -34.10 24.64
N PRO A 1121 59.83 -34.58 25.36
CA PRO A 1121 58.72 -35.32 24.76
C PRO A 1121 58.03 -34.57 23.62
N ASN A 1122 57.94 -33.24 23.73
CA ASN A 1122 57.34 -32.38 22.69
C ASN A 1122 58.15 -32.39 21.40
N PHE A 1123 59.49 -32.30 21.48
CA PHE A 1123 60.33 -32.39 20.28
C PHE A 1123 60.25 -33.79 19.67
N PHE A 1124 60.21 -34.84 20.49
CA PHE A 1124 60.05 -36.21 20.01
C PHE A 1124 58.74 -36.41 19.24
N SER A 1125 57.61 -35.88 19.76
CA SER A 1125 56.32 -35.93 19.06
C SER A 1125 56.32 -35.20 17.71
N GLN A 1126 57.16 -34.17 17.53
CA GLN A 1126 57.28 -33.43 16.27
C GLN A 1126 58.05 -34.18 15.18
N ILE A 1127 59.00 -35.05 15.56
CA ILE A 1127 59.82 -35.83 14.62
C ILE A 1127 59.29 -37.26 14.42
N GLN A 1128 58.39 -37.73 15.27
CA GLN A 1128 57.75 -39.03 15.12
C GLN A 1128 56.95 -39.08 13.82
N VAL A 1129 57.23 -40.08 13.00
CA VAL A 1129 56.45 -40.40 11.80
C VAL A 1129 55.27 -41.24 12.27
N THR A 1130 54.04 -40.75 12.05
CA THR A 1130 52.79 -41.47 12.37
C THR A 1130 52.08 -41.83 11.09
#